data_AF-A0A669E2Q4-F1
#
_entry.id   AF-A0A669E2Q4-F1
#
_cell.length_a   1.000
_cell.length_b   1.000
_cell.length_c   1.000
_cell.angle_alpha   90.00
_cell.angle_beta   90.00
_cell.angle_gamma   90.00
#
_symmetry.space_group_name_H-M   'P 1'
#
loop_
_entity.id
_entity.type
_entity.pdbx_description
1 polymer ?
#
loop_
_entity_poly.entity_id
_entity_poly.type
_entity_poly.pdbx_seq_one_letter_code
_entity_poly.pdbx_strand_id
1 'polypeptide(L)'
;MSQVKFLDIERYDLDIKSNSRSHHTQLCGEERLIVRRGQPFNIILHLTAGSKDFKPGETGLTLIIETGPLPRKESDTKVTFSITDSTVDTDWSASATYDPSGNTLSLSISSSPDAPIGVYSLTLDQNGKKTSLGQFTLLFNAWCPRDAVYMHSETKRQEYVLAQHGQIYRGTHKRIKGTPWNFGQFEAGILDICLKILDENPKFVSDADKDCSARRNPIYVTRVLSAMINSNDDRGVLVGNWGKIEDGTHPGEWIGSGDILHQWAESGPVCYGQCWVFAAVACTVSRALGIPCRVVTNFGSAHDTDANLVIENLYDEDGKRISGGDSIWNFHVWVDSWMTRPDLGQKFDGWQTSDPTPQETSEGVFCCGPASLKAIKEGELTLKYDVPFIFAEVNADVVDLVLLSTGQFVKFSGSTKSVGCFISTKTVGSDDRRDITHQYKYAEGSKEERQVYEKAQHHNKLQQRGEKPGLHLKIKLADNMMVGSDFEVYAILTNNCMEARTCNFLFFARAVSYKGKQGDSCGVASDKVEVPSGEERRLSLKLEYESYGTAITSDRLIQLSAITIDKETIDFNKAEKTIVLDEPDIKIELLGEANINQSVMTKLTLLNPLPEQLQDCSFTVEGVSLTDSKPITAKIGAVGPKQEAKTTIEFIPTSAGPSVLLVNFDSDKLKNIKSFLNVVVKE
;
A
#
# COMPACT_ATOMS: atom_id res chain seq x y z
N MET A 1 -33.92 27.72 49.99
CA MET A 1 -33.30 27.65 48.65
C MET A 1 -31.82 27.34 48.85
N SER A 2 -31.39 26.11 48.62
CA SER A 2 -29.96 25.77 48.63
C SER A 2 -29.29 26.54 47.48
N GLN A 3 -28.27 27.35 47.79
CA GLN A 3 -27.43 27.95 46.76
C GLN A 3 -26.85 26.82 45.90
N VAL A 4 -27.22 26.80 44.61
CA VAL A 4 -26.62 25.90 43.62
C VAL A 4 -25.11 26.14 43.65
N LYS A 5 -24.34 25.10 43.97
CA LYS A 5 -22.90 25.16 44.18
C LYS A 5 -22.22 25.04 42.81
N PHE A 6 -21.54 26.09 42.37
CA PHE A 6 -20.72 26.11 41.15
C PHE A 6 -19.24 26.16 41.52
N LEU A 7 -18.40 25.46 40.76
CA LEU A 7 -16.95 25.66 40.77
C LEU A 7 -16.62 26.85 39.87
N ASP A 8 -15.87 27.80 40.43
CA ASP A 8 -15.43 28.97 39.69
C ASP A 8 -14.14 28.64 38.96
N ILE A 9 -14.24 28.48 37.63
CA ILE A 9 -13.15 28.07 36.74
C ILE A 9 -12.64 29.32 36.04
N GLU A 10 -11.40 29.71 36.34
CA GLU A 10 -10.74 30.87 35.74
C GLU A 10 -10.29 30.56 34.31
N ARG A 11 -9.64 29.41 34.12
CA ARG A 11 -9.19 28.91 32.82
C ARG A 11 -9.03 27.39 32.84
N TYR A 12 -8.88 26.80 31.66
CA TYR A 12 -8.60 25.38 31.50
C TYR A 12 -7.38 25.18 30.59
N ASP A 13 -6.74 24.03 30.73
CA ASP A 13 -5.61 23.57 29.91
C ASP A 13 -5.87 22.11 29.50
N LEU A 14 -5.70 21.82 28.21
CA LEU A 14 -5.89 20.48 27.64
C LEU A 14 -4.67 19.56 27.84
N ASP A 15 -3.63 20.03 28.54
CA ASP A 15 -2.40 19.29 28.86
C ASP A 15 -1.81 18.59 27.61
N ILE A 16 -1.82 19.32 26.48
CA ILE A 16 -1.59 18.75 25.14
C ILE A 16 -0.25 18.00 25.08
N LYS A 17 0.80 18.57 25.65
CA LYS A 17 2.15 18.00 25.61
C LYS A 17 2.28 16.67 26.38
N SER A 18 1.67 16.59 27.56
CA SER A 18 1.69 15.37 28.38
C SER A 18 0.84 14.28 27.73
N ASN A 19 -0.38 14.66 27.29
CA ASN A 19 -1.31 13.77 26.61
C ASN A 19 -0.74 13.26 25.29
N SER A 20 -0.12 14.11 24.47
CA SER A 20 0.42 13.70 23.17
C SER A 20 1.54 12.68 23.32
N ARG A 21 2.40 12.85 24.33
CA ARG A 21 3.46 11.89 24.66
C ARG A 21 2.89 10.55 25.15
N SER A 22 1.88 10.57 26.03
CA SER A 22 1.29 9.34 26.57
C SER A 22 0.46 8.58 25.53
N HIS A 23 -0.17 9.28 24.59
CA HIS A 23 -0.99 8.70 23.53
C HIS A 23 -0.24 8.42 22.23
N HIS A 24 1.08 8.64 22.17
CA HIS A 24 1.88 8.43 20.96
C HIS A 24 1.36 9.25 19.77
N THR A 25 1.05 10.53 20.01
CA THR A 25 0.54 11.51 19.03
C THR A 25 1.39 12.78 18.98
N GLN A 26 2.54 12.81 19.67
CA GLN A 26 3.46 13.96 19.68
C GLN A 26 4.01 14.34 18.30
N LEU A 27 4.03 13.38 17.35
CA LEU A 27 4.46 13.64 15.97
C LEU A 27 3.44 14.48 15.19
N CYS A 28 2.18 14.55 15.64
CA CYS A 28 1.14 15.36 15.00
C CYS A 28 1.20 16.85 15.37
N GLY A 29 2.20 17.28 16.14
CA GLY A 29 2.32 18.64 16.68
C GLY A 29 1.64 18.85 18.03
N GLU A 30 1.80 20.05 18.59
CA GLU A 30 1.30 20.44 19.92
C GLU A 30 0.19 21.52 19.87
N GLU A 31 -0.40 21.78 18.69
CA GLU A 31 -1.40 22.85 18.50
C GLU A 31 -2.81 22.46 18.97
N ARG A 32 -3.13 21.16 18.99
CA ARG A 32 -4.45 20.63 19.37
C ARG A 32 -4.33 19.29 20.09
N LEU A 33 -5.32 18.98 20.91
CA LEU A 33 -5.37 17.71 21.64
C LEU A 33 -5.75 16.55 20.69
N ILE A 34 -4.85 15.60 20.51
CA ILE A 34 -5.07 14.37 19.74
C ILE A 34 -4.77 13.20 20.66
N VAL A 35 -5.77 12.36 20.89
CA VAL A 35 -5.72 11.23 21.82
C VAL A 35 -6.24 9.96 21.15
N ARG A 36 -5.98 8.81 21.77
CA ARG A 36 -6.40 7.50 21.27
C ARG A 36 -7.43 6.90 22.21
N ARG A 37 -8.47 6.27 21.65
CA ARG A 37 -9.59 5.72 22.42
C ARG A 37 -9.16 4.65 23.42
N GLY A 38 -9.95 4.42 24.47
CA GLY A 38 -9.66 3.40 25.48
C GLY A 38 -8.43 3.68 26.36
N GLN A 39 -7.91 4.91 26.34
CA GLN A 39 -6.79 5.35 27.18
C GLN A 39 -7.16 6.70 27.85
N PRO A 40 -6.87 6.89 29.15
CA PRO A 40 -7.14 8.14 29.84
C PRO A 40 -6.24 9.30 29.39
N PHE A 41 -6.82 10.50 29.31
CA PHE A 41 -6.13 11.77 29.07
C PHE A 41 -6.56 12.82 30.09
N ASN A 42 -5.72 13.83 30.34
CA ASN A 42 -5.95 14.83 31.39
C ASN A 42 -6.42 16.17 30.83
N ILE A 43 -7.23 16.88 31.62
CA ILE A 43 -7.57 18.29 31.44
C ILE A 43 -7.42 18.99 32.78
N ILE A 44 -6.71 20.10 32.82
CA ILE A 44 -6.43 20.85 34.04
C ILE A 44 -7.38 22.03 34.12
N LEU A 45 -8.18 22.09 35.18
CA LEU A 45 -9.01 23.25 35.49
C LEU A 45 -8.31 24.11 36.54
N HIS A 46 -8.10 25.38 36.21
CA HIS A 46 -7.60 26.38 37.16
C HIS A 46 -8.77 27.05 37.86
N LEU A 47 -8.81 26.93 39.18
CA LEU A 47 -9.90 27.43 40.00
C LEU A 47 -9.57 28.81 40.55
N THR A 48 -10.58 29.68 40.64
CA THR A 48 -10.41 30.97 41.31
C THR A 48 -10.09 30.76 42.79
N ALA A 49 -9.22 31.60 43.36
CA ALA A 49 -8.88 31.56 44.78
C ALA A 49 -10.15 31.69 45.65
N GLY A 50 -10.36 30.73 46.56
CA GLY A 50 -11.58 30.65 47.38
C GLY A 50 -12.77 29.95 46.70
N SER A 51 -12.58 29.37 45.51
CA SER A 51 -13.51 28.40 44.93
C SER A 51 -13.73 27.25 45.92
N LYS A 52 -14.95 26.72 45.97
CA LYS A 52 -15.31 25.66 46.90
C LYS A 52 -14.61 24.34 46.57
N ASP A 53 -14.40 23.52 47.59
CA ASP A 53 -13.91 22.16 47.45
C ASP A 53 -14.83 21.33 46.55
N PHE A 54 -14.25 20.76 45.50
CA PHE A 54 -14.83 19.76 44.63
C PHE A 54 -14.85 18.43 45.37
N LYS A 55 -16.04 17.85 45.45
CA LYS A 55 -16.23 16.48 45.93
C LYS A 55 -16.86 15.66 44.81
N PRO A 56 -16.21 14.57 44.35
CA PRO A 56 -16.81 13.63 43.40
C PRO A 56 -18.19 13.16 43.88
N GLY A 57 -19.14 13.02 42.96
CA GLY A 57 -20.52 12.57 43.26
C GLY A 57 -21.43 13.57 44.02
N GLU A 58 -20.89 14.49 44.82
CA GLU A 58 -21.66 15.54 45.50
C GLU A 58 -21.78 16.83 44.68
N THR A 59 -20.76 17.12 43.87
CA THR A 59 -20.72 18.30 43.00
C THR A 59 -21.31 17.92 41.65
N GLY A 60 -22.39 18.58 41.23
CA GLY A 60 -23.11 18.31 39.98
C GLY A 60 -22.34 18.74 38.73
N LEU A 61 -21.17 18.13 38.51
CA LEU A 61 -20.31 18.31 37.35
C LEU A 61 -20.46 17.10 36.42
N THR A 62 -20.87 17.39 35.19
CA THR A 62 -21.01 16.40 34.13
C THR A 62 -20.24 16.85 32.90
N LEU A 63 -19.61 15.91 32.22
CA LEU A 63 -18.97 16.13 30.93
C LEU A 63 -19.92 15.65 29.83
N ILE A 64 -20.04 16.47 28.80
CA ILE A 64 -20.77 16.17 27.58
C ILE A 64 -19.75 16.16 26.44
N ILE A 65 -19.69 15.04 25.74
CA ILE A 65 -18.88 14.88 24.54
C ILE A 65 -19.78 14.63 23.34
N GLU A 66 -19.42 15.21 22.20
CA GLU A 66 -20.22 15.16 20.98
C GLU A 66 -19.28 15.06 19.77
N THR A 67 -19.59 14.18 18.81
CA THR A 67 -18.90 14.04 17.53
C THR A 67 -19.90 13.94 16.38
N GLY A 68 -19.46 14.29 15.18
CA GLY A 68 -20.29 14.34 13.98
C GLY A 68 -21.26 15.54 13.94
N PRO A 69 -21.92 15.77 12.80
CA PRO A 69 -22.80 16.92 12.61
C PRO A 69 -24.17 16.78 13.31
N LEU A 70 -24.56 15.54 13.67
CA LEU A 70 -25.84 15.23 14.33
C LEU A 70 -25.62 14.32 15.56
N PRO A 71 -25.00 14.82 16.65
CA PRO A 71 -24.69 14.00 17.82
C PRO A 71 -25.93 13.46 18.53
N ARG A 72 -25.99 12.15 18.76
CA ARG A 72 -27.11 11.44 19.40
C ARG A 72 -26.63 10.44 20.43
N LYS A 73 -27.43 10.24 21.48
CA LYS A 73 -27.10 9.28 22.54
C LYS A 73 -27.26 7.84 22.04
N GLU A 74 -28.28 7.61 21.22
CA GLU A 74 -28.63 6.31 20.66
C GLU A 74 -27.57 5.81 19.68
N SER A 75 -26.87 6.75 19.02
CA SER A 75 -25.78 6.49 18.09
C SER A 75 -24.41 6.51 18.76
N ASP A 76 -24.35 6.75 20.09
CA ASP A 76 -23.14 6.97 20.89
C ASP A 76 -22.21 8.08 20.35
N THR A 77 -22.73 8.93 19.47
CA THR A 77 -22.04 10.13 18.97
C THR A 77 -22.19 11.30 19.95
N LYS A 78 -23.02 11.15 20.99
CA LYS A 78 -23.15 12.03 22.14
C LYS A 78 -23.17 11.24 23.44
N VAL A 79 -22.27 11.54 24.36
CA VAL A 79 -22.22 10.87 25.68
C VAL A 79 -22.20 11.93 26.79
N THR A 80 -22.89 11.64 27.90
CA THR A 80 -22.91 12.49 29.09
C THR A 80 -22.60 11.64 30.31
N PHE A 81 -21.58 12.01 31.08
CA PHE A 81 -21.11 11.25 32.23
C PHE A 81 -20.67 12.17 33.37
N SER A 82 -20.87 11.74 34.60
CA SER A 82 -20.49 12.47 35.81
C SER A 82 -19.04 12.19 36.19
N ILE A 83 -18.46 13.06 37.01
CA ILE A 83 -17.14 12.85 37.58
C ILE A 83 -17.23 11.97 38.85
N THR A 84 -16.48 10.87 38.86
CA THR A 84 -16.43 9.86 39.92
C THR A 84 -15.04 9.79 40.59
N ASP A 85 -14.86 8.92 41.57
CA ASP A 85 -13.56 8.75 42.26
C ASP A 85 -12.49 8.10 41.38
N SER A 86 -12.90 7.28 40.41
CA SER A 86 -12.02 6.59 39.48
C SER A 86 -12.63 6.51 38.07
N THR A 87 -11.78 6.30 37.08
CA THR A 87 -12.17 5.99 35.70
C THR A 87 -12.33 4.48 35.51
N VAL A 88 -13.16 4.09 34.55
CA VAL A 88 -13.27 2.72 34.04
C VAL A 88 -12.63 2.59 32.65
N ASP A 89 -12.29 1.37 32.26
CA ASP A 89 -11.61 1.06 31.00
C ASP A 89 -12.55 0.56 29.89
N THR A 90 -13.87 0.52 30.15
CA THR A 90 -14.90 0.03 29.21
C THR A 90 -15.71 1.15 28.58
N ASP A 91 -15.92 2.25 29.31
CA ASP A 91 -16.89 3.29 28.98
C ASP A 91 -16.29 4.68 29.18
N TRP A 92 -17.01 5.68 28.65
CA TRP A 92 -16.71 7.07 28.96
C TRP A 92 -16.88 7.34 30.45
N SER A 93 -15.79 7.78 31.09
CA SER A 93 -15.76 8.07 32.51
C SER A 93 -14.76 9.18 32.80
N ALA A 94 -14.95 9.87 33.92
CA ALA A 94 -13.98 10.84 34.40
C ALA A 94 -13.78 10.72 35.90
N SER A 95 -12.55 10.92 36.33
CA SER A 95 -12.22 11.21 37.72
C SER A 95 -11.53 12.55 37.83
N ALA A 96 -11.45 13.08 39.05
CA ALA A 96 -10.75 14.31 39.30
C ALA A 96 -9.91 14.25 40.56
N THR A 97 -8.71 14.82 40.48
CA THR A 97 -7.77 14.92 41.60
C THR A 97 -7.29 16.34 41.76
N TYR A 98 -7.17 16.78 43.01
CA TYR A 98 -6.54 18.04 43.33
C TYR A 98 -5.03 17.95 43.19
N ASP A 99 -4.43 18.99 42.63
CA ASP A 99 -3.00 19.23 42.78
C ASP A 99 -2.65 19.52 44.25
N PRO A 100 -1.42 19.25 44.73
CA PRO A 100 -1.02 19.53 46.11
C PRO A 100 -1.23 20.99 46.55
N SER A 101 -1.24 21.94 45.62
CA SER A 101 -1.53 23.35 45.92
C SER A 101 -3.01 23.65 46.17
N GLY A 102 -3.93 22.75 45.80
CA GLY A 102 -5.38 22.91 45.92
C GLY A 102 -6.02 23.88 44.93
N ASN A 103 -5.22 24.57 44.11
CA ASN A 103 -5.71 25.61 43.17
C ASN A 103 -6.06 25.07 41.79
N THR A 104 -5.68 23.83 41.48
CA THR A 104 -5.99 23.18 40.21
C THR A 104 -6.66 21.82 40.45
N LEU A 105 -7.61 21.52 39.57
CA LEU A 105 -8.32 20.25 39.52
C LEU A 105 -7.96 19.55 38.21
N SER A 106 -7.23 18.43 38.30
CA SER A 106 -6.90 17.60 37.14
C SER A 106 -8.02 16.60 36.89
N LEU A 107 -8.68 16.73 35.74
CA LEU A 107 -9.70 15.81 35.26
C LEU A 107 -9.04 14.73 34.41
N SER A 108 -9.09 13.47 34.84
CA SER A 108 -8.70 12.32 34.02
C SER A 108 -9.93 11.77 33.32
N ILE A 109 -9.97 11.84 31.99
CA ILE A 109 -11.08 11.41 31.14
C ILE A 109 -10.65 10.14 30.41
N SER A 110 -11.40 9.05 30.59
CA SER A 110 -11.23 7.80 29.87
C SER A 110 -12.36 7.66 28.85
N SER A 111 -12.02 7.30 27.62
CA SER A 111 -12.99 7.01 26.56
C SER A 111 -13.25 5.51 26.47
N SER A 112 -14.41 5.11 25.97
CA SER A 112 -14.64 3.71 25.61
C SER A 112 -13.63 3.25 24.54
N PRO A 113 -13.06 2.03 24.63
CA PRO A 113 -12.28 1.44 23.55
C PRO A 113 -13.06 1.27 22.24
N ASP A 114 -14.40 1.31 22.29
CA ASP A 114 -15.30 1.24 21.13
C ASP A 114 -15.88 2.61 20.74
N ALA A 115 -15.32 3.70 21.26
CA ALA A 115 -15.75 5.04 20.86
C ALA A 115 -15.52 5.28 19.35
N PRO A 116 -16.43 5.96 18.64
CA PRO A 116 -16.20 6.40 17.28
C PRO A 116 -14.96 7.29 17.17
N ILE A 117 -14.14 7.10 16.14
CA ILE A 117 -13.03 8.02 15.87
C ILE A 117 -13.54 9.30 15.19
N GLY A 118 -12.82 10.40 15.37
CA GLY A 118 -13.16 11.69 14.76
C GLY A 118 -12.88 12.89 15.66
N VAL A 119 -13.36 14.05 15.24
CA VAL A 119 -13.29 15.28 16.03
C VAL A 119 -14.44 15.31 17.04
N TYR A 120 -14.12 15.60 18.30
CA TYR A 120 -15.06 15.73 19.40
C TYR A 120 -15.05 17.16 19.95
N SER A 121 -16.22 17.66 20.31
CA SER A 121 -16.35 18.81 21.22
C SER A 121 -16.54 18.33 22.65
N LEU A 122 -15.91 19.03 23.60
CA LEU A 122 -16.01 18.77 25.02
C LEU A 122 -16.69 19.95 25.74
N THR A 123 -17.73 19.65 26.51
CA THR A 123 -18.48 20.64 27.29
C THR A 123 -18.59 20.18 28.74
N LEU A 124 -18.30 21.08 29.67
CA LEU A 124 -18.56 20.90 31.09
C LEU A 124 -19.91 21.52 31.45
N ASP A 125 -20.81 20.71 32.00
CA ASP A 125 -22.11 21.17 32.51
C ASP A 125 -22.13 21.10 34.04
N GLN A 126 -22.25 22.28 34.65
CA GLN A 126 -22.45 22.48 36.08
C GLN A 126 -23.91 22.84 36.34
N ASN A 127 -24.75 21.86 36.73
CA ASN A 127 -26.16 22.11 37.07
C ASN A 127 -26.94 22.99 36.06
N GLY A 128 -26.68 22.84 34.76
CA GLY A 128 -27.28 23.59 33.66
C GLY A 128 -26.40 24.71 33.09
N LYS A 129 -25.32 25.12 33.78
CA LYS A 129 -24.33 26.08 33.25
C LYS A 129 -23.30 25.34 32.42
N LYS A 130 -23.41 25.45 31.09
CA LYS A 130 -22.50 24.82 30.13
C LYS A 130 -21.30 25.69 29.81
N THR A 131 -20.11 25.11 29.86
CA THR A 131 -18.83 25.74 29.51
C THR A 131 -18.14 24.85 28.47
N SER A 132 -17.84 25.38 27.29
CA SER A 132 -17.05 24.64 26.30
C SER A 132 -15.59 24.59 26.76
N LEU A 133 -15.01 23.40 26.79
CA LEU A 133 -13.60 23.16 27.11
C LEU A 133 -12.74 23.01 25.84
N GLY A 134 -13.33 23.16 24.65
CA GLY A 134 -12.65 23.03 23.37
C GLY A 134 -12.96 21.73 22.64
N GLN A 135 -12.05 21.36 21.73
CA GLN A 135 -12.15 20.17 20.88
C GLN A 135 -10.92 19.29 21.01
N PHE A 136 -11.11 18.00 20.74
CA PHE A 136 -10.02 17.03 20.63
C PHE A 136 -10.31 16.04 19.50
N THR A 137 -9.27 15.41 18.97
CA THR A 137 -9.40 14.33 17.99
C THR A 137 -9.18 12.99 18.68
N LEU A 138 -10.09 12.04 18.46
CA LEU A 138 -10.00 10.68 18.99
C LEU A 138 -9.67 9.70 17.86
N LEU A 139 -8.58 8.96 18.01
CA LEU A 139 -8.07 7.99 17.04
C LEU A 139 -8.20 6.54 17.55
N PHE A 140 -8.02 5.57 16.65
CA PHE A 140 -7.85 4.17 17.02
C PHE A 140 -6.59 3.98 17.88
N ASN A 141 -6.61 2.98 18.76
CA ASN A 141 -5.57 2.76 19.74
C ASN A 141 -4.92 1.37 19.63
N ALA A 142 -3.84 1.28 18.87
CA ALA A 142 -3.03 0.06 18.79
C ALA A 142 -2.37 -0.33 20.12
N TRP A 143 -2.36 0.55 21.13
CA TRP A 143 -1.78 0.31 22.46
C TRP A 143 -2.81 -0.12 23.52
N CYS A 144 -4.12 0.03 23.27
CA CYS A 144 -5.15 -0.38 24.21
C CYS A 144 -5.53 -1.85 24.00
N PRO A 145 -5.34 -2.76 24.98
CA PRO A 145 -5.65 -4.18 24.83
C PRO A 145 -7.11 -4.51 24.51
N ARG A 146 -8.04 -3.59 24.80
CA ARG A 146 -9.47 -3.74 24.52
C ARG A 146 -9.89 -3.18 23.16
N ASP A 147 -9.03 -2.42 22.49
CA ASP A 147 -9.33 -1.89 21.16
C ASP A 147 -9.22 -3.00 20.11
N ALA A 148 -10.16 -3.03 19.17
CA ALA A 148 -10.15 -3.93 18.02
C ALA A 148 -8.84 -3.89 17.20
N VAL A 149 -8.08 -2.79 17.22
CA VAL A 149 -6.79 -2.68 16.51
C VAL A 149 -5.55 -2.95 17.38
N TYR A 150 -5.73 -3.49 18.59
CA TYR A 150 -4.64 -3.73 19.52
C TYR A 150 -3.52 -4.59 18.92
N MET A 151 -2.30 -4.10 19.02
CA MET A 151 -1.11 -4.80 18.55
C MET A 151 -0.08 -4.92 19.69
N HIS A 152 0.01 -6.12 20.27
CA HIS A 152 0.85 -6.39 21.45
C HIS A 152 2.32 -5.95 21.31
N SER A 153 2.92 -6.13 20.14
CA SER A 153 4.36 -5.88 19.94
C SER A 153 4.66 -4.39 19.75
N GLU A 154 5.48 -3.83 20.65
CA GLU A 154 5.93 -2.43 20.56
C GLU A 154 6.64 -2.13 19.25
N THR A 155 7.60 -2.96 18.84
CA THR A 155 8.34 -2.76 17.58
C THR A 155 7.43 -2.79 16.36
N LYS A 156 6.38 -3.61 16.36
CA LYS A 156 5.38 -3.62 15.29
C LYS A 156 4.48 -2.37 15.32
N ARG A 157 4.12 -1.85 16.50
CA ARG A 157 3.38 -0.57 16.61
C ARG A 157 4.22 0.60 16.08
N GLN A 158 5.51 0.61 16.39
CA GLN A 158 6.47 1.56 15.82
C GLN A 158 6.48 1.46 14.29
N GLU A 159 6.60 0.27 13.70
CA GLU A 159 6.64 0.11 12.24
C GLU A 159 5.30 0.38 11.54
N TYR A 160 4.19 -0.12 12.07
CA TYR A 160 2.91 -0.17 11.36
C TYR A 160 1.96 0.97 11.72
N VAL A 161 2.32 1.83 12.69
CA VAL A 161 1.56 3.04 13.04
C VAL A 161 2.45 4.28 12.95
N LEU A 162 3.63 4.26 13.57
CA LEU A 162 4.44 5.47 13.75
C LEU A 162 5.49 5.72 12.65
N ALA A 163 5.97 4.69 11.97
CA ALA A 163 6.97 4.87 10.92
C ALA A 163 6.36 5.63 9.72
N GLN A 164 7.02 6.73 9.33
CA GLN A 164 6.55 7.63 8.26
C GLN A 164 7.21 7.37 6.91
N HIS A 165 8.09 6.38 6.84
CA HIS A 165 8.77 5.94 5.62
C HIS A 165 8.61 4.43 5.46
N GLY A 166 8.63 3.96 4.21
CA GLY A 166 8.47 2.56 3.88
C GLY A 166 9.18 2.15 2.59
N GLN A 167 9.00 0.87 2.25
CA GLN A 167 9.51 0.25 1.04
C GLN A 167 8.34 -0.42 0.33
N ILE A 168 8.20 -0.15 -0.96
CA ILE A 168 7.24 -0.80 -1.85
C ILE A 168 8.02 -1.65 -2.85
N TYR A 169 7.76 -2.95 -2.84
CA TYR A 169 8.52 -3.87 -3.69
C TYR A 169 7.91 -3.92 -5.10
N ARG A 170 8.76 -3.83 -6.13
CA ARG A 170 8.37 -3.85 -7.55
C ARG A 170 9.31 -4.75 -8.35
N GLY A 171 9.02 -4.91 -9.64
CA GLY A 171 9.80 -5.73 -10.57
C GLY A 171 9.16 -7.09 -10.82
N THR A 172 9.93 -8.16 -10.73
CA THR A 172 9.43 -9.54 -10.89
C THR A 172 9.83 -10.39 -9.71
N HIS A 173 9.18 -11.55 -9.53
CA HIS A 173 9.52 -12.48 -8.44
C HIS A 173 11.00 -12.96 -8.44
N LYS A 174 11.73 -12.82 -9.56
CA LYS A 174 13.16 -13.17 -9.66
C LYS A 174 14.10 -11.98 -9.47
N ARG A 175 13.60 -10.76 -9.64
CA ARG A 175 14.33 -9.49 -9.49
C ARG A 175 13.41 -8.50 -8.78
N ILE A 176 13.42 -8.58 -7.46
CA ILE A 176 12.59 -7.75 -6.57
C ILE A 176 13.42 -6.56 -6.12
N LYS A 177 12.91 -5.34 -6.35
CA LYS A 177 13.54 -4.10 -5.89
C LYS A 177 12.62 -3.35 -4.94
N GLY A 178 13.14 -2.92 -3.80
CA GLY A 178 12.46 -2.00 -2.89
C GLY A 178 12.51 -0.59 -3.45
N THR A 179 11.34 0.04 -3.55
CA THR A 179 11.20 1.46 -3.90
C THR A 179 10.80 2.20 -2.64
N PRO A 180 11.58 3.19 -2.17
CA PRO A 180 11.27 3.89 -0.94
C PRO A 180 10.06 4.83 -1.12
N TRP A 181 9.31 5.06 -0.04
CA TRP A 181 8.10 5.89 -0.04
C TRP A 181 7.93 6.67 1.27
N ASN A 182 7.53 7.94 1.17
CA ASN A 182 7.17 8.78 2.32
C ASN A 182 5.66 8.68 2.59
N PHE A 183 5.28 8.01 3.68
CA PHE A 183 3.87 7.96 4.09
C PHE A 183 3.43 9.30 4.69
N GLY A 184 4.28 9.96 5.48
CA GLY A 184 4.04 11.33 5.98
C GLY A 184 2.77 11.50 6.81
N GLN A 185 2.26 10.46 7.47
CA GLN A 185 0.94 10.51 8.13
C GLN A 185 0.81 11.54 9.27
N PHE A 186 1.92 12.08 9.77
CA PHE A 186 1.93 13.12 10.81
C PHE A 186 2.36 14.49 10.29
N GLU A 187 2.54 14.65 8.98
CA GLU A 187 2.77 15.96 8.38
C GLU A 187 1.57 16.89 8.57
N ALA A 188 1.82 18.19 8.52
CA ALA A 188 0.84 19.21 8.82
C ALA A 188 -0.41 19.06 7.94
N GLY A 189 -1.60 19.05 8.55
CA GLY A 189 -2.88 18.93 7.83
C GLY A 189 -3.25 17.52 7.35
N ILE A 190 -2.32 16.57 7.27
CA ILE A 190 -2.62 15.20 6.76
C ILE A 190 -3.71 14.50 7.57
N LEU A 191 -3.68 14.61 8.90
CA LEU A 191 -4.73 14.02 9.74
C LEU A 191 -6.11 14.63 9.45
N ASP A 192 -6.20 15.93 9.21
CA ASP A 192 -7.47 16.59 8.88
C ASP A 192 -7.98 16.16 7.52
N ILE A 193 -7.08 15.97 6.57
CA ILE A 193 -7.40 15.42 5.24
C ILE A 193 -7.92 13.98 5.39
N CYS A 194 -7.29 13.16 6.24
CA CYS A 194 -7.74 11.79 6.51
C CYS A 194 -9.16 11.76 7.11
N LEU A 195 -9.50 12.70 8.00
CA LEU A 195 -10.85 12.83 8.55
C LEU A 195 -11.83 13.36 7.50
N LYS A 196 -11.40 14.31 6.66
CA LYS A 196 -12.18 14.82 5.52
C LYS A 196 -12.51 13.72 4.51
N ILE A 197 -11.60 12.78 4.24
CA ILE A 197 -11.88 11.60 3.39
C ILE A 197 -13.07 10.80 3.95
N LEU A 198 -13.15 10.64 5.27
CA LEU A 198 -14.31 9.99 5.89
C LEU A 198 -15.57 10.84 5.76
N ASP A 199 -15.49 12.17 5.85
CA ASP A 199 -16.66 13.06 5.72
C ASP A 199 -17.15 13.22 4.27
N GLU A 200 -16.29 13.02 3.27
CA GLU A 200 -16.69 13.07 1.85
C GLU A 200 -17.20 11.74 1.31
N ASN A 201 -17.21 10.67 2.12
CA ASN A 201 -17.64 9.36 1.66
C ASN A 201 -19.15 9.29 1.39
N PRO A 202 -19.61 8.53 0.36
CA PRO A 202 -21.02 8.45 0.01
C PRO A 202 -21.96 8.06 1.16
N LYS A 203 -21.51 7.24 2.11
CA LYS A 203 -22.32 6.81 3.26
C LYS A 203 -22.53 7.95 4.25
N PHE A 204 -21.54 8.83 4.44
CA PHE A 204 -21.70 10.05 5.23
C PHE A 204 -22.67 11.03 4.56
N VAL A 205 -22.54 11.24 3.26
CA VAL A 205 -23.45 12.13 2.50
C VAL A 205 -24.90 11.62 2.57
N SER A 206 -25.09 10.29 2.54
CA SER A 206 -26.41 9.68 2.66
C SER A 206 -26.99 9.73 4.08
N ASP A 207 -26.19 9.44 5.11
CA ASP A 207 -26.61 9.43 6.51
C ASP A 207 -25.41 9.64 7.45
N ALA A 208 -25.12 10.91 7.74
CA ALA A 208 -23.97 11.32 8.52
C ALA A 208 -23.99 10.78 9.97
N ASP A 209 -25.16 10.63 10.60
CA ASP A 209 -25.27 10.10 11.96
C ASP A 209 -24.87 8.62 11.98
N LYS A 210 -25.41 7.83 11.04
CA LYS A 210 -25.08 6.41 10.89
C LYS A 210 -23.61 6.19 10.53
N ASP A 211 -23.07 6.98 9.62
CA ASP A 211 -21.65 6.90 9.25
C ASP A 211 -20.74 7.22 10.45
N CYS A 212 -20.95 8.37 11.11
CA CYS A 212 -20.17 8.75 12.29
C CYS A 212 -20.24 7.69 13.39
N SER A 213 -21.41 7.11 13.66
CA SER A 213 -21.53 6.02 14.63
C SER A 213 -20.73 4.77 14.22
N ALA A 214 -20.76 4.41 12.92
CA ALA A 214 -20.08 3.26 12.36
C ALA A 214 -18.55 3.39 12.35
N ARG A 215 -18.01 4.62 12.40
CA ARG A 215 -16.55 4.89 12.49
C ARG A 215 -15.88 4.30 13.74
N ARG A 216 -16.63 3.78 14.71
CA ARG A 216 -16.06 2.96 15.79
C ARG A 216 -15.44 1.65 15.32
N ASN A 217 -15.87 1.14 14.16
CA ASN A 217 -15.49 -0.18 13.70
C ASN A 217 -14.36 -0.07 12.66
N PRO A 218 -13.15 -0.60 12.94
CA PRO A 218 -12.04 -0.54 11.98
C PRO A 218 -12.35 -1.29 10.68
N ILE A 219 -13.23 -2.29 10.70
CA ILE A 219 -13.71 -3.01 9.50
C ILE A 219 -14.47 -2.04 8.59
N TYR A 220 -15.37 -1.24 9.17
CA TYR A 220 -16.15 -0.24 8.44
C TYR A 220 -15.25 0.84 7.85
N VAL A 221 -14.37 1.42 8.68
CA VAL A 221 -13.43 2.45 8.27
C VAL A 221 -12.53 1.94 7.14
N THR A 222 -11.96 0.74 7.27
CA THR A 222 -11.10 0.15 6.23
C THR A 222 -11.85 -0.04 4.90
N ARG A 223 -13.12 -0.47 4.94
CA ARG A 223 -13.94 -0.61 3.73
C ARG A 223 -14.28 0.74 3.09
N VAL A 224 -14.55 1.78 3.90
CA VAL A 224 -14.72 3.15 3.40
C VAL A 224 -13.45 3.67 2.75
N LEU A 225 -12.28 3.43 3.36
CA LEU A 225 -10.99 3.83 2.79
C LEU A 225 -10.70 3.11 1.47
N SER A 226 -10.95 1.80 1.36
CA SER A 226 -10.76 1.09 0.09
C SER A 226 -11.55 1.72 -1.07
N ALA A 227 -12.77 2.18 -0.80
CA ALA A 227 -13.58 2.91 -1.78
C ALA A 227 -13.02 4.33 -2.04
N MET A 228 -12.86 5.14 -1.00
CA MET A 228 -12.53 6.56 -1.13
C MET A 228 -11.12 6.86 -1.62
N ILE A 229 -10.22 5.87 -1.62
CA ILE A 229 -8.85 6.08 -2.12
C ILE A 229 -8.82 6.12 -3.66
N ASN A 230 -9.76 5.47 -4.34
CA ASN A 230 -9.97 5.62 -5.77
C ASN A 230 -11.18 6.52 -6.06
N SER A 231 -11.20 7.17 -7.22
CA SER A 231 -12.23 8.15 -7.57
C SER A 231 -13.27 7.62 -8.58
N ASN A 232 -13.45 6.31 -8.70
CA ASN A 232 -14.27 5.74 -9.78
C ASN A 232 -15.78 5.99 -9.58
N ASP A 233 -16.25 5.95 -8.33
CA ASP A 233 -17.68 6.06 -8.00
C ASP A 233 -18.06 7.42 -7.40
N ASP A 234 -17.08 8.15 -6.88
CA ASP A 234 -17.28 9.32 -6.03
C ASP A 234 -16.11 10.32 -6.12
N ARG A 235 -16.02 11.22 -5.14
CA ARG A 235 -14.95 12.23 -5.04
C ARG A 235 -13.70 11.70 -4.35
N GLY A 236 -13.41 10.41 -4.49
CA GLY A 236 -12.23 9.78 -3.91
C GLY A 236 -10.90 10.36 -4.38
N VAL A 237 -9.81 9.85 -3.80
CA VAL A 237 -8.52 10.56 -3.76
C VAL A 237 -7.80 10.55 -5.10
N LEU A 238 -7.67 9.39 -5.75
CA LEU A 238 -6.83 9.20 -6.93
C LEU A 238 -7.64 8.73 -8.14
N VAL A 239 -7.31 9.31 -9.29
CA VAL A 239 -7.76 8.83 -10.60
C VAL A 239 -6.76 7.79 -11.12
N GLY A 240 -7.23 6.60 -11.48
CA GLY A 240 -6.37 5.53 -12.02
C GLY A 240 -6.04 5.72 -13.49
N ASN A 241 -4.76 5.60 -13.88
CA ASN A 241 -4.37 5.56 -15.30
C ASN A 241 -3.20 4.61 -15.55
N TRP A 242 -3.38 3.75 -16.54
CA TRP A 242 -2.41 2.73 -16.97
C TRP A 242 -2.14 2.75 -18.48
N GLY A 243 -2.65 3.77 -19.17
CA GLY A 243 -2.36 4.06 -20.55
C GLY A 243 -1.23 5.08 -20.69
N LYS A 244 -1.26 5.80 -21.81
CA LYS A 244 -0.41 6.96 -22.02
C LYS A 244 -0.93 8.11 -21.14
N ILE A 245 -0.01 8.82 -20.51
CA ILE A 245 -0.29 9.97 -19.65
C ILE A 245 0.12 11.21 -20.43
N GLU A 246 -0.86 12.06 -20.77
CA GLU A 246 -0.66 13.29 -21.54
C GLU A 246 -0.78 14.54 -20.65
N ASP A 247 -1.50 14.42 -19.54
CA ASP A 247 -1.73 15.41 -18.50
C ASP A 247 -1.54 14.79 -17.10
N GLY A 248 -1.62 15.63 -16.06
CA GLY A 248 -1.43 15.19 -14.66
C GLY A 248 -0.02 14.68 -14.36
N THR A 249 0.14 14.05 -13.20
CA THR A 249 1.40 13.49 -12.72
C THR A 249 1.51 12.02 -13.09
N HIS A 250 2.68 11.62 -13.62
CA HIS A 250 2.90 10.22 -13.92
C HIS A 250 2.97 9.40 -12.62
N PRO A 251 2.28 8.25 -12.48
CA PRO A 251 2.21 7.48 -11.23
C PRO A 251 3.58 7.07 -10.64
N GLY A 252 4.59 6.95 -11.51
CA GLY A 252 5.97 6.67 -11.12
C GLY A 252 6.72 7.85 -10.49
N GLU A 253 6.29 9.09 -10.72
CA GLU A 253 6.97 10.30 -10.23
C GLU A 253 6.70 10.51 -8.74
N TRP A 254 5.54 10.10 -8.24
CA TRP A 254 5.19 10.16 -6.83
C TRP A 254 6.24 9.48 -5.94
N ILE A 255 6.66 10.19 -4.90
CA ILE A 255 7.61 9.73 -3.87
C ILE A 255 6.99 9.69 -2.47
N GLY A 256 5.83 10.32 -2.27
CA GLY A 256 5.14 10.35 -0.99
C GLY A 256 3.63 10.54 -1.13
N SER A 257 2.91 10.22 -0.06
CA SER A 257 1.45 10.37 0.02
C SER A 257 1.02 11.79 0.41
N GLY A 258 1.88 12.57 1.06
CA GLY A 258 1.56 13.90 1.58
C GLY A 258 1.11 14.87 0.48
N ASP A 259 1.91 15.00 -0.58
CA ASP A 259 1.60 15.85 -1.73
C ASP A 259 0.27 15.47 -2.40
N ILE A 260 0.03 14.17 -2.62
CA ILE A 260 -1.24 13.66 -3.17
C ILE A 260 -2.43 14.08 -2.30
N LEU A 261 -2.32 13.88 -0.99
CA LEU A 261 -3.41 14.19 -0.05
C LEU A 261 -3.68 15.70 0.02
N HIS A 262 -2.64 16.54 0.02
CA HIS A 262 -2.78 17.99 -0.04
C HIS A 262 -3.46 18.45 -1.34
N GLN A 263 -2.98 17.97 -2.50
CA GLN A 263 -3.60 18.28 -3.78
C GLN A 263 -5.07 17.87 -3.82
N TRP A 264 -5.40 16.69 -3.27
CA TRP A 264 -6.78 16.24 -3.17
C TRP A 264 -7.64 17.17 -2.32
N ALA A 265 -7.11 17.57 -1.15
CA ALA A 265 -7.83 18.43 -0.23
C ALA A 265 -8.14 19.80 -0.82
N GLU A 266 -7.25 20.32 -1.67
CA GLU A 266 -7.37 21.62 -2.34
C GLU A 266 -8.29 21.55 -3.57
N SER A 267 -8.13 20.52 -4.42
CA SER A 267 -8.68 20.52 -5.78
C SER A 267 -9.55 19.31 -6.15
N GLY A 268 -9.67 18.30 -5.28
CA GLY A 268 -10.41 17.06 -5.57
C GLY A 268 -9.54 15.97 -6.21
N PRO A 269 -10.13 14.96 -6.89
CA PRO A 269 -9.41 13.78 -7.38
C PRO A 269 -8.09 14.08 -8.10
N VAL A 270 -7.02 13.39 -7.71
CA VAL A 270 -5.66 13.64 -8.19
C VAL A 270 -5.28 12.67 -9.31
N CYS A 271 -4.84 13.24 -10.43
CA CYS A 271 -4.33 12.49 -11.59
C CYS A 271 -2.81 12.35 -11.51
N TYR A 272 -2.20 11.16 -11.58
CA TYR A 272 -2.79 9.82 -11.64
C TYR A 272 -2.13 8.85 -10.66
N GLY A 273 -2.86 7.80 -10.30
CA GLY A 273 -2.41 6.69 -9.46
C GLY A 273 -2.36 5.35 -10.20
N GLN A 274 -1.53 4.45 -9.68
CA GLN A 274 -1.50 3.01 -10.01
C GLN A 274 -1.46 2.22 -8.70
N CYS A 275 -1.58 0.88 -8.73
CA CYS A 275 -1.85 0.07 -7.52
C CYS A 275 -0.94 0.37 -6.33
N TRP A 276 0.36 0.59 -6.54
CA TRP A 276 1.27 0.96 -5.46
C TRP A 276 0.99 2.33 -4.86
N VAL A 277 0.54 3.30 -5.67
CA VAL A 277 0.18 4.65 -5.22
C VAL A 277 -1.10 4.56 -4.38
N PHE A 278 -2.12 3.85 -4.88
CA PHE A 278 -3.36 3.62 -4.12
C PHE A 278 -3.06 2.94 -2.77
N ALA A 279 -2.27 1.86 -2.77
CA ALA A 279 -1.90 1.16 -1.55
C ALA A 279 -1.10 2.04 -0.59
N ALA A 280 -0.18 2.86 -1.09
CA ALA A 280 0.63 3.73 -0.25
C ALA A 280 -0.19 4.84 0.42
N VAL A 281 -1.11 5.48 -0.32
CA VAL A 281 -2.04 6.48 0.25
C VAL A 281 -3.00 5.81 1.24
N ALA A 282 -3.55 4.63 0.92
CA ALA A 282 -4.41 3.88 1.85
C ALA A 282 -3.67 3.52 3.15
N CYS A 283 -2.38 3.18 3.06
CA CYS A 283 -1.54 2.92 4.22
C CYS A 283 -1.32 4.18 5.06
N THR A 284 -1.02 5.32 4.43
CA THR A 284 -0.91 6.63 5.10
C THR A 284 -2.18 6.96 5.88
N VAL A 285 -3.35 6.90 5.23
CA VAL A 285 -4.63 7.26 5.86
C VAL A 285 -4.96 6.29 7.00
N SER A 286 -4.75 4.98 6.81
CA SER A 286 -4.96 3.98 7.87
C SER A 286 -4.07 4.25 9.10
N ARG A 287 -2.79 4.55 8.88
CA ARG A 287 -1.82 4.86 9.95
C ARG A 287 -2.17 6.17 10.67
N ALA A 288 -2.55 7.20 9.93
CA ALA A 288 -2.99 8.49 10.48
C ALA A 288 -4.16 8.31 11.46
N LEU A 289 -5.13 7.47 11.08
CA LEU A 289 -6.30 7.16 11.91
C LEU A 289 -6.00 6.21 13.08
N GLY A 290 -4.79 5.63 13.14
CA GLY A 290 -4.33 4.74 14.22
C GLY A 290 -4.53 3.25 13.96
N ILE A 291 -4.91 2.84 12.76
CA ILE A 291 -5.03 1.44 12.35
C ILE A 291 -3.64 0.94 11.91
N PRO A 292 -3.04 -0.07 12.58
CA PRO A 292 -1.76 -0.60 12.14
C PRO A 292 -1.88 -1.19 10.73
N CYS A 293 -1.07 -0.68 9.81
CA CYS A 293 -1.19 -0.97 8.39
C CYS A 293 0.18 -1.16 7.73
N ARG A 294 0.25 -2.07 6.74
CA ARG A 294 1.45 -2.30 5.92
C ARG A 294 1.09 -2.45 4.44
N VAL A 295 1.96 -1.97 3.57
CA VAL A 295 1.88 -2.20 2.12
C VAL A 295 2.41 -3.60 1.79
N VAL A 296 1.73 -4.29 0.88
CA VAL A 296 2.04 -5.66 0.46
C VAL A 296 2.09 -5.73 -1.07
N THR A 297 3.13 -6.36 -1.59
CA THR A 297 3.27 -6.65 -3.02
C THR A 297 3.08 -8.13 -3.27
N ASN A 298 2.21 -8.51 -4.20
CA ASN A 298 2.08 -9.85 -4.77
C ASN A 298 2.74 -9.91 -6.15
N PHE A 299 3.64 -10.87 -6.41
CA PHE A 299 4.25 -11.04 -7.74
C PHE A 299 3.55 -12.14 -8.53
N GLY A 300 3.29 -11.89 -9.82
CA GLY A 300 2.41 -12.74 -10.61
C GLY A 300 0.98 -12.69 -10.05
N SER A 301 0.42 -11.49 -9.90
CA SER A 301 -0.95 -11.35 -9.40
C SER A 301 -1.93 -11.69 -10.52
N ALA A 302 -2.83 -12.62 -10.26
CA ALA A 302 -3.90 -12.93 -11.20
C ALA A 302 -4.99 -11.86 -11.10
N HIS A 303 -5.48 -11.40 -12.25
CA HIS A 303 -6.72 -10.63 -12.34
C HIS A 303 -7.73 -11.51 -13.07
N ASP A 304 -8.43 -12.32 -12.28
CA ASP A 304 -9.43 -13.28 -12.70
C ASP A 304 -10.81 -12.60 -12.72
N THR A 305 -11.37 -12.40 -13.91
CA THR A 305 -12.62 -11.65 -14.08
C THR A 305 -13.87 -12.51 -13.95
N ASP A 306 -13.77 -13.84 -14.02
CA ASP A 306 -14.91 -14.76 -13.91
C ASP A 306 -14.89 -15.63 -12.64
N ALA A 307 -13.84 -15.47 -11.82
CA ALA A 307 -13.63 -16.13 -10.54
C ALA A 307 -13.59 -17.66 -10.63
N ASN A 308 -13.23 -18.21 -11.79
CA ASN A 308 -13.10 -19.65 -12.01
C ASN A 308 -11.75 -20.22 -11.50
N LEU A 309 -10.86 -19.34 -11.00
CA LEU A 309 -9.50 -19.64 -10.49
C LEU A 309 -8.55 -20.18 -11.57
N VAL A 310 -8.80 -19.83 -12.83
CA VAL A 310 -8.02 -20.20 -14.01
C VAL A 310 -7.86 -18.98 -14.91
N ILE A 311 -6.61 -18.56 -15.09
CA ILE A 311 -6.26 -17.56 -16.08
C ILE A 311 -5.97 -18.26 -17.41
N GLU A 312 -6.86 -18.07 -18.37
CA GLU A 312 -6.72 -18.63 -19.71
C GLU A 312 -5.99 -17.64 -20.64
N ASN A 313 -4.83 -18.06 -21.15
CA ASN A 313 -4.14 -17.36 -22.21
C ASN A 313 -4.43 -18.03 -23.55
N LEU A 314 -5.05 -17.28 -24.46
CA LEU A 314 -5.43 -17.76 -25.78
C LEU A 314 -4.38 -17.35 -26.83
N TYR A 315 -4.02 -18.29 -27.71
CA TYR A 315 -3.10 -18.09 -28.83
C TYR A 315 -3.69 -18.63 -30.12
N ASP A 316 -3.28 -18.09 -31.26
CA ASP A 316 -3.54 -18.69 -32.57
C ASP A 316 -2.46 -19.72 -32.96
N GLU A 317 -2.66 -20.41 -34.09
CA GLU A 317 -1.75 -21.44 -34.62
C GLU A 317 -0.36 -20.91 -35.01
N ASP A 318 -0.20 -19.59 -35.11
CA ASP A 318 1.07 -18.93 -35.41
C ASP A 318 1.75 -18.41 -34.13
N GLY A 319 1.20 -18.73 -32.96
CA GLY A 319 1.77 -18.39 -31.65
C GLY A 319 1.52 -16.94 -31.22
N LYS A 320 0.63 -16.21 -31.90
CA LYS A 320 0.24 -14.86 -31.50
C LYS A 320 -0.87 -14.92 -30.47
N ARG A 321 -0.73 -14.12 -29.41
CA ARG A 321 -1.72 -14.01 -28.33
C ARG A 321 -3.01 -13.36 -28.87
N ILE A 322 -4.14 -14.02 -28.60
CA ILE A 322 -5.49 -13.50 -28.82
C ILE A 322 -5.87 -12.75 -27.54
N SER A 323 -6.37 -11.52 -27.68
CA SER A 323 -6.77 -10.70 -26.52
C SER A 323 -7.91 -11.36 -25.75
N GLY A 324 -7.72 -11.57 -24.45
CA GLY A 324 -8.74 -12.01 -23.48
C GLY A 324 -8.91 -11.01 -22.34
N GLY A 325 -9.92 -11.21 -21.48
CA GLY A 325 -10.22 -10.35 -20.33
C GLY A 325 -9.27 -10.55 -19.15
N ASP A 326 -8.82 -11.79 -18.92
CA ASP A 326 -7.93 -12.12 -17.81
C ASP A 326 -6.48 -11.73 -18.08
N SER A 327 -5.79 -11.35 -17.00
CA SER A 327 -4.38 -10.98 -17.08
C SER A 327 -3.60 -11.38 -15.84
N ILE A 328 -2.30 -11.58 -16.03
CA ILE A 328 -1.36 -11.76 -14.92
C ILE A 328 -0.50 -10.50 -14.87
N TRP A 329 -0.59 -9.79 -13.77
CA TRP A 329 0.24 -8.63 -13.52
C TRP A 329 1.58 -9.12 -12.98
N ASN A 330 2.68 -8.54 -13.47
CA ASN A 330 4.03 -8.86 -12.99
C ASN A 330 4.11 -8.68 -11.48
N PHE A 331 3.46 -7.63 -10.98
CA PHE A 331 3.15 -7.46 -9.56
C PHE A 331 1.85 -6.66 -9.39
N HIS A 332 1.23 -6.82 -8.22
CA HIS A 332 0.13 -6.01 -7.73
C HIS A 332 0.39 -5.61 -6.28
N VAL A 333 -0.16 -4.48 -5.84
CA VAL A 333 0.13 -3.90 -4.52
C VAL A 333 -1.16 -3.49 -3.83
N TRP A 334 -1.32 -3.91 -2.57
CA TRP A 334 -2.46 -3.60 -1.71
C TRP A 334 -1.99 -3.32 -0.27
N VAL A 335 -2.94 -3.23 0.68
CA VAL A 335 -2.62 -3.07 2.12
C VAL A 335 -3.15 -4.19 3.00
N ASP A 336 -2.41 -4.52 4.05
CA ASP A 336 -2.88 -5.33 5.17
C ASP A 336 -3.07 -4.45 6.40
N SER A 337 -4.27 -4.45 6.97
CA SER A 337 -4.62 -3.73 8.21
C SER A 337 -4.84 -4.72 9.35
N TRP A 338 -4.32 -4.42 10.54
CA TRP A 338 -4.43 -5.29 11.72
C TRP A 338 -5.68 -4.93 12.55
N MET A 339 -6.60 -5.88 12.68
CA MET A 339 -7.80 -5.71 13.50
C MET A 339 -8.43 -7.06 13.89
N THR A 340 -9.33 -7.05 14.87
CA THR A 340 -10.23 -8.16 15.16
C THR A 340 -11.40 -8.21 14.16
N ARG A 341 -12.02 -9.39 14.03
CA ARG A 341 -13.16 -9.69 13.16
C ARG A 341 -14.31 -10.27 13.98
N PRO A 342 -14.95 -9.48 14.87
CA PRO A 342 -16.08 -9.95 15.66
C PRO A 342 -17.26 -10.43 14.81
N ASP A 343 -17.36 -9.96 13.56
CA ASP A 343 -18.34 -10.40 12.55
C ASP A 343 -18.07 -11.80 11.99
N LEU A 344 -16.83 -12.29 12.04
CA LEU A 344 -16.44 -13.64 11.58
C LEU A 344 -16.02 -14.58 12.72
N GLY A 345 -15.69 -14.03 13.89
CA GLY A 345 -15.16 -14.72 15.06
C GLY A 345 -13.62 -14.66 15.16
N GLN A 346 -13.12 -14.88 16.38
CA GLN A 346 -11.70 -14.68 16.76
C GLN A 346 -10.68 -15.44 15.91
N LYS A 347 -11.07 -16.55 15.27
CA LYS A 347 -10.21 -17.30 14.35
C LYS A 347 -9.68 -16.45 13.19
N PHE A 348 -10.43 -15.41 12.81
CA PHE A 348 -10.14 -14.56 11.65
C PHE A 348 -9.53 -13.21 12.01
N ASP A 349 -9.24 -12.98 13.30
CA ASP A 349 -8.52 -11.80 13.79
C ASP A 349 -7.10 -11.71 13.21
N GLY A 350 -6.53 -10.51 13.21
CA GLY A 350 -5.17 -10.23 12.78
C GLY A 350 -5.14 -9.42 11.49
N TRP A 351 -4.29 -9.81 10.55
CA TRP A 351 -4.16 -9.10 9.28
C TRP A 351 -5.39 -9.31 8.38
N GLN A 352 -5.88 -8.20 7.84
CA GLN A 352 -6.97 -8.15 6.88
C GLN A 352 -6.50 -7.41 5.63
N THR A 353 -6.56 -8.06 4.47
CA THR A 353 -6.19 -7.47 3.17
C THR A 353 -7.31 -6.59 2.65
N SER A 354 -6.98 -5.40 2.15
CA SER A 354 -7.88 -4.54 1.39
C SER A 354 -7.14 -3.99 0.18
N ASP A 355 -7.81 -4.01 -0.97
CA ASP A 355 -7.25 -3.46 -2.20
C ASP A 355 -8.00 -2.17 -2.58
N PRO A 356 -7.35 -1.00 -2.50
CA PRO A 356 -7.92 0.27 -2.93
C PRO A 356 -7.86 0.46 -4.46
N THR A 357 -7.23 -0.45 -5.21
CA THR A 357 -7.17 -0.38 -6.67
C THR A 357 -8.54 -0.73 -7.25
N PRO A 358 -9.11 0.09 -8.16
CA PRO A 358 -10.43 -0.17 -8.73
C PRO A 358 -10.35 -1.26 -9.82
N GLN A 359 -10.25 -2.51 -9.40
CA GLN A 359 -10.21 -3.70 -10.27
C GLN A 359 -11.61 -4.29 -10.47
N GLU A 360 -12.29 -4.60 -9.36
CA GLU A 360 -13.63 -5.19 -9.34
C GLU A 360 -14.56 -4.43 -8.40
N THR A 361 -15.86 -4.52 -8.65
CA THR A 361 -16.87 -3.92 -7.75
C THR A 361 -17.33 -4.93 -6.71
N SER A 362 -17.32 -4.53 -5.44
CA SER A 362 -17.98 -5.25 -4.35
C SER A 362 -19.29 -4.55 -4.01
N GLU A 363 -20.41 -5.26 -4.14
CA GLU A 363 -21.76 -4.72 -3.92
C GLU A 363 -22.06 -3.46 -4.79
N GLY A 364 -21.46 -3.40 -5.99
CA GLY A 364 -21.65 -2.31 -6.95
C GLY A 364 -20.77 -1.08 -6.74
N VAL A 365 -19.79 -1.15 -5.84
CA VAL A 365 -18.81 -0.08 -5.56
C VAL A 365 -17.39 -0.62 -5.77
N PHE A 366 -16.50 0.15 -6.39
CA PHE A 366 -15.07 -0.15 -6.53
C PHE A 366 -14.37 -0.09 -5.18
N CYS A 367 -14.50 -1.19 -4.44
CA CYS A 367 -13.83 -1.43 -3.17
C CYS A 367 -13.60 -2.93 -3.00
N CYS A 368 -12.58 -3.29 -2.23
CA CYS A 368 -12.20 -4.67 -1.99
C CYS A 368 -11.66 -4.84 -0.56
N GLY A 369 -12.24 -5.78 0.17
CA GLY A 369 -11.90 -6.10 1.56
C GLY A 369 -12.72 -5.30 2.60
N PRO A 370 -12.35 -5.41 3.89
CA PRO A 370 -11.21 -6.16 4.42
C PRO A 370 -11.44 -7.69 4.50
N ALA A 371 -10.56 -8.45 3.87
CA ALA A 371 -10.56 -9.92 3.83
C ALA A 371 -9.53 -10.50 4.81
N SER A 372 -9.92 -11.45 5.65
CA SER A 372 -8.98 -12.08 6.59
C SER A 372 -7.93 -12.91 5.84
N LEU A 373 -6.64 -12.68 6.11
CA LEU A 373 -5.56 -13.51 5.56
C LEU A 373 -5.77 -14.98 5.93
N LYS A 374 -6.31 -15.25 7.12
CA LYS A 374 -6.65 -16.60 7.54
C LYS A 374 -7.77 -17.19 6.69
N ALA A 375 -8.80 -16.42 6.35
CA ALA A 375 -9.87 -16.88 5.46
C ALA A 375 -9.34 -17.20 4.06
N ILE A 376 -8.48 -16.33 3.50
CA ILE A 376 -7.81 -16.56 2.21
C ILE A 376 -6.97 -17.84 2.28
N LYS A 377 -6.11 -17.98 3.29
CA LYS A 377 -5.24 -19.15 3.44
C LYS A 377 -5.98 -20.46 3.59
N GLU A 378 -7.13 -20.46 4.26
CA GLU A 378 -7.95 -21.66 4.49
C GLU A 378 -9.04 -21.88 3.42
N GLY A 379 -9.07 -21.07 2.34
CA GLY A 379 -10.07 -21.17 1.27
C GLY A 379 -11.50 -20.99 1.76
N GLU A 380 -11.74 -20.08 2.71
CA GLU A 380 -13.07 -19.77 3.26
C GLU A 380 -13.81 -18.76 2.37
N LEU A 381 -14.07 -19.13 1.12
CA LEU A 381 -14.51 -18.21 0.07
C LEU A 381 -15.89 -17.56 0.31
N THR A 382 -16.73 -18.13 1.18
CA THR A 382 -18.06 -17.58 1.48
C THR A 382 -18.02 -16.45 2.51
N LEU A 383 -16.86 -16.17 3.12
CA LEU A 383 -16.75 -15.16 4.16
C LEU A 383 -16.60 -13.77 3.56
N LYS A 384 -17.17 -12.79 4.28
CA LYS A 384 -17.00 -11.38 3.95
C LYS A 384 -15.62 -10.89 4.39
N TYR A 385 -15.00 -9.94 3.71
CA TYR A 385 -15.38 -9.34 2.44
C TYR A 385 -14.45 -9.86 1.35
N ASP A 386 -14.96 -10.05 0.13
CA ASP A 386 -14.18 -10.21 -1.11
C ASP A 386 -13.10 -11.31 -1.09
N VAL A 387 -13.25 -12.30 -0.21
CA VAL A 387 -12.32 -13.44 -0.09
C VAL A 387 -12.14 -14.20 -1.41
N PRO A 388 -13.18 -14.48 -2.22
CA PRO A 388 -13.03 -15.17 -3.51
C PRO A 388 -12.06 -14.45 -4.45
N PHE A 389 -12.21 -13.13 -4.60
CA PHE A 389 -11.41 -12.33 -5.51
C PHE A 389 -9.93 -12.33 -5.09
N ILE A 390 -9.63 -11.99 -3.83
CA ILE A 390 -8.25 -11.96 -3.34
C ILE A 390 -7.65 -13.38 -3.31
N PHE A 391 -8.46 -14.41 -3.06
CA PHE A 391 -8.01 -15.79 -3.16
C PHE A 391 -7.57 -16.14 -4.58
N ALA A 392 -8.32 -15.70 -5.60
CA ALA A 392 -7.95 -15.89 -7.01
C ALA A 392 -6.64 -15.16 -7.35
N GLU A 393 -6.48 -13.91 -6.90
CA GLU A 393 -5.27 -13.12 -7.16
C GLU A 393 -3.98 -13.82 -6.75
N VAL A 394 -4.06 -14.62 -5.68
CA VAL A 394 -2.92 -15.38 -5.18
C VAL A 394 -2.95 -16.84 -5.61
N ASN A 395 -4.08 -17.50 -5.91
CA ASN A 395 -4.13 -18.95 -6.14
C ASN A 395 -4.52 -19.39 -7.56
N ALA A 396 -4.84 -18.49 -8.50
CA ALA A 396 -5.28 -18.92 -9.82
C ALA A 396 -4.21 -19.75 -10.55
N ASP A 397 -4.66 -20.78 -11.27
CA ASP A 397 -3.81 -21.52 -12.19
C ASP A 397 -3.74 -20.81 -13.54
N VAL A 398 -2.65 -21.00 -14.27
CA VAL A 398 -2.51 -20.46 -15.62
C VAL A 398 -2.62 -21.60 -16.61
N VAL A 399 -3.43 -21.42 -17.65
CA VAL A 399 -3.56 -22.37 -18.75
C VAL A 399 -3.31 -21.64 -20.06
N ASP A 400 -2.40 -22.17 -20.87
CA ASP A 400 -2.18 -21.67 -22.23
C ASP A 400 -2.89 -22.60 -23.24
N LEU A 401 -3.76 -22.01 -24.05
CA LEU A 401 -4.57 -22.68 -25.06
C LEU A 401 -4.26 -22.14 -26.45
N VAL A 402 -4.14 -23.01 -27.45
CA VAL A 402 -4.14 -22.63 -28.87
C VAL A 402 -5.54 -22.87 -29.43
N LEU A 403 -6.07 -21.87 -30.13
CA LEU A 403 -7.26 -21.99 -30.98
C LEU A 403 -6.82 -22.43 -32.38
N LEU A 404 -7.14 -23.67 -32.74
CA LEU A 404 -6.88 -24.20 -34.06
C LEU A 404 -7.81 -23.57 -35.11
N SER A 405 -7.40 -23.59 -36.37
CA SER A 405 -8.21 -23.14 -37.52
C SER A 405 -9.53 -23.91 -37.66
N THR A 406 -9.62 -25.10 -37.06
CA THR A 406 -10.83 -25.93 -36.95
C THR A 406 -11.84 -25.40 -35.92
N GLY A 407 -11.47 -24.40 -35.11
CA GLY A 407 -12.27 -23.89 -33.98
C GLY A 407 -12.07 -24.66 -32.67
N GLN A 408 -11.18 -25.66 -32.64
CA GLN A 408 -10.89 -26.45 -31.45
C GLN A 408 -9.81 -25.79 -30.57
N PHE A 409 -10.02 -25.80 -29.25
CA PHE A 409 -8.98 -25.41 -28.29
C PHE A 409 -8.11 -26.60 -27.89
N VAL A 410 -6.79 -26.39 -27.90
CA VAL A 410 -5.80 -27.36 -27.45
C VAL A 410 -4.96 -26.74 -26.34
N LYS A 411 -4.99 -27.36 -25.16
CA LYS A 411 -4.08 -27.02 -24.05
C LYS A 411 -2.68 -27.53 -24.38
N PHE A 412 -1.72 -26.62 -24.35
CA PHE A 412 -0.33 -26.94 -24.68
C PHE A 412 0.65 -26.58 -23.56
N SER A 413 0.28 -25.65 -22.68
CA SER A 413 1.08 -25.29 -21.50
C SER A 413 0.19 -24.81 -20.35
N GLY A 414 0.82 -24.51 -19.22
CA GLY A 414 0.18 -23.97 -18.05
C GLY A 414 1.12 -23.99 -16.85
N SER A 415 0.69 -23.35 -15.77
CA SER A 415 1.48 -23.24 -14.55
C SER A 415 0.57 -23.12 -13.34
N THR A 416 0.82 -23.94 -12.34
CA THR A 416 0.18 -23.84 -11.02
C THR A 416 1.02 -23.03 -10.03
N LYS A 417 2.21 -22.56 -10.45
CA LYS A 417 3.24 -21.99 -9.56
C LYS A 417 3.64 -20.56 -9.88
N SER A 418 3.03 -19.97 -10.90
CA SER A 418 3.40 -18.64 -11.40
C SER A 418 2.62 -17.52 -10.75
N VAL A 419 1.50 -17.83 -10.09
CA VAL A 419 0.61 -16.87 -9.45
C VAL A 419 0.83 -16.84 -7.94
N GLY A 420 0.74 -15.66 -7.33
CA GLY A 420 0.81 -15.53 -5.88
C GLY A 420 2.21 -15.75 -5.30
N CYS A 421 3.24 -15.23 -5.97
CA CYS A 421 4.64 -15.53 -5.67
C CYS A 421 5.29 -14.44 -4.82
N PHE A 422 6.16 -14.86 -3.88
CA PHE A 422 7.00 -13.97 -3.08
C PHE A 422 6.26 -12.74 -2.52
N ILE A 423 5.07 -12.96 -1.97
CA ILE A 423 4.25 -11.88 -1.42
C ILE A 423 5.08 -11.17 -0.35
N SER A 424 5.34 -9.88 -0.53
CA SER A 424 6.42 -9.16 0.16
C SER A 424 5.92 -7.92 0.87
N THR A 425 6.53 -7.61 2.02
CA THR A 425 6.33 -6.37 2.77
C THR A 425 7.65 -5.95 3.43
N LYS A 426 7.74 -4.71 3.93
CA LYS A 426 8.93 -4.22 4.62
C LYS A 426 9.11 -4.93 5.96
N THR A 427 10.35 -5.22 6.33
CA THR A 427 10.68 -5.80 7.64
C THR A 427 10.50 -4.77 8.75
N VAL A 428 10.01 -5.21 9.91
CA VAL A 428 9.86 -4.36 11.09
C VAL A 428 11.23 -3.85 11.52
N GLY A 429 11.43 -2.53 11.49
CA GLY A 429 12.66 -1.89 11.95
C GLY A 429 13.87 -2.00 11.01
N SER A 430 13.71 -2.51 9.77
CA SER A 430 14.75 -2.45 8.74
C SER A 430 14.18 -2.19 7.35
N ASP A 431 15.03 -1.87 6.38
CA ASP A 431 14.65 -1.67 4.98
C ASP A 431 14.61 -2.99 4.17
N ASP A 432 14.88 -4.12 4.83
CA ASP A 432 14.93 -5.42 4.20
C ASP A 432 13.55 -5.95 3.81
N ARG A 433 13.52 -6.72 2.72
CA ARG A 433 12.32 -7.42 2.28
C ARG A 433 11.97 -8.58 3.22
N ARG A 434 10.71 -8.64 3.62
CA ARG A 434 10.12 -9.80 4.29
C ARG A 434 9.15 -10.52 3.37
N ASP A 435 9.39 -11.81 3.15
CA ASP A 435 8.45 -12.70 2.47
C ASP A 435 7.34 -13.17 3.45
N ILE A 436 6.09 -12.94 3.07
CA ILE A 436 4.88 -13.29 3.81
C ILE A 436 3.95 -14.20 3.00
N THR A 437 4.41 -14.84 1.92
CA THR A 437 3.62 -15.75 1.07
C THR A 437 2.90 -16.83 1.88
N HIS A 438 3.59 -17.37 2.89
CA HIS A 438 3.06 -18.38 3.81
C HIS A 438 1.86 -17.91 4.66
N GLN A 439 1.56 -16.60 4.69
CA GLN A 439 0.39 -16.05 5.38
C GLN A 439 -0.86 -16.10 4.50
N TYR A 440 -0.70 -16.13 3.17
CA TYR A 440 -1.78 -16.15 2.19
C TYR A 440 -2.09 -17.54 1.67
N LYS A 441 -1.09 -18.41 1.57
CA LYS A 441 -1.26 -19.77 1.02
C LYS A 441 -0.32 -20.78 1.66
N TYR A 442 -0.70 -22.05 1.54
CA TYR A 442 0.15 -23.18 1.90
C TYR A 442 1.25 -23.40 0.85
N ALA A 443 2.26 -24.18 1.20
CA ALA A 443 3.34 -24.50 0.28
C ALA A 443 2.82 -25.36 -0.88
N GLU A 444 3.24 -25.03 -2.10
CA GLU A 444 2.84 -25.74 -3.31
C GLU A 444 3.08 -27.25 -3.19
N GLY A 445 2.05 -28.04 -3.51
CA GLY A 445 2.09 -29.49 -3.49
C GLY A 445 1.88 -30.14 -2.11
N SER A 446 1.71 -29.36 -1.04
CA SER A 446 1.42 -29.87 0.30
C SER A 446 0.02 -30.51 0.41
N LYS A 447 -0.27 -31.20 1.51
CA LYS A 447 -1.60 -31.79 1.73
C LYS A 447 -2.64 -30.71 2.01
N GLU A 448 -2.26 -29.71 2.79
CA GLU A 448 -3.08 -28.58 3.20
C GLU A 448 -3.49 -27.73 1.99
N GLU A 449 -2.54 -27.45 1.09
CA GLU A 449 -2.82 -26.77 -0.17
C GLU A 449 -3.92 -27.48 -0.96
N ARG A 450 -3.81 -28.81 -1.13
CA ARG A 450 -4.81 -29.59 -1.87
C ARG A 450 -6.18 -29.57 -1.23
N GLN A 451 -6.24 -29.68 0.10
CA GLN A 451 -7.49 -29.60 0.84
C GLN A 451 -8.17 -28.24 0.64
N VAL A 452 -7.38 -27.16 0.63
CA VAL A 452 -7.88 -25.80 0.37
C VAL A 452 -8.40 -25.67 -1.06
N TYR A 453 -7.71 -26.24 -2.04
CA TYR A 453 -8.13 -26.20 -3.46
C TYR A 453 -9.41 -27.03 -3.69
N GLU A 454 -9.48 -28.24 -3.13
CA GLU A 454 -10.70 -29.08 -3.17
C GLU A 454 -11.89 -28.35 -2.55
N LYS A 455 -11.68 -27.70 -1.39
CA LYS A 455 -12.70 -26.91 -0.71
C LYS A 455 -13.14 -25.69 -1.53
N ALA A 456 -12.20 -25.03 -2.21
CA ALA A 456 -12.46 -23.92 -3.11
C ALA A 456 -13.13 -24.36 -4.44
N GLN A 457 -13.44 -25.65 -4.60
CA GLN A 457 -13.94 -26.25 -5.85
C GLN A 457 -13.00 -26.01 -7.03
N HIS A 458 -11.71 -25.82 -6.75
CA HIS A 458 -10.67 -25.70 -7.74
C HIS A 458 -10.23 -27.10 -8.19
N HIS A 459 -10.93 -27.63 -9.19
CA HIS A 459 -10.72 -28.99 -9.68
C HIS A 459 -9.55 -29.11 -10.68
N ASN A 460 -8.81 -28.01 -10.93
CA ASN A 460 -7.72 -27.96 -11.89
C ASN A 460 -6.38 -28.42 -11.30
N LYS A 461 -6.30 -29.66 -10.80
CA LYS A 461 -5.02 -30.37 -10.81
C LYS A 461 -5.14 -31.65 -11.63
N LEU A 462 -4.83 -31.52 -12.92
CA LEU A 462 -4.28 -32.63 -13.69
C LEU A 462 -2.95 -33.02 -13.04
N GLN A 463 -2.97 -34.15 -12.33
CA GLN A 463 -1.78 -34.88 -11.95
C GLN A 463 -0.96 -35.17 -13.22
N GLN A 464 0.12 -34.44 -13.46
CA GLN A 464 1.20 -34.91 -14.30
C GLN A 464 2.44 -35.06 -13.42
N ARG A 465 2.57 -36.25 -12.82
CA ARG A 465 3.84 -36.73 -12.28
C ARG A 465 4.56 -37.47 -13.41
N GLY A 466 5.66 -36.90 -13.88
CA GLY A 466 6.58 -37.49 -14.86
C GLY A 466 6.96 -36.48 -15.94
N GLU A 467 8.24 -36.43 -16.33
CA GLU A 467 8.65 -35.81 -17.59
C GLU A 467 7.97 -36.59 -18.71
N LYS A 468 7.06 -35.94 -19.44
CA LYS A 468 6.49 -36.55 -20.64
C LYS A 468 7.54 -36.52 -21.75
N PRO A 469 7.69 -37.57 -22.56
CA PRO A 469 8.49 -37.49 -23.78
C PRO A 469 7.92 -36.36 -24.66
N GLY A 470 8.78 -35.45 -25.13
CA GLY A 470 8.37 -34.25 -25.87
C GLY A 470 9.50 -33.23 -26.01
N LEU A 471 9.25 -32.19 -26.80
CA LEU A 471 10.13 -31.03 -26.89
C LEU A 471 9.96 -30.16 -25.63
N HIS A 472 11.07 -29.73 -25.04
CA HIS A 472 11.06 -28.90 -23.83
C HIS A 472 11.77 -27.59 -24.09
N LEU A 473 11.14 -26.48 -23.71
CA LEU A 473 11.67 -25.15 -23.94
C LEU A 473 11.98 -24.43 -22.64
N LYS A 474 13.13 -23.76 -22.59
CA LYS A 474 13.53 -22.94 -21.43
C LYS A 474 14.28 -21.70 -21.86
N ILE A 475 13.89 -20.54 -21.34
CA ILE A 475 14.60 -19.27 -21.54
C ILE A 475 15.63 -19.05 -20.41
N LYS A 476 16.88 -18.80 -20.79
CA LYS A 476 17.95 -18.37 -19.90
C LYS A 476 18.30 -16.90 -20.21
N LEU A 477 18.53 -16.15 -19.15
CA LEU A 477 18.92 -14.74 -19.23
C LEU A 477 20.39 -14.62 -18.86
N ALA A 478 21.09 -13.69 -19.48
CA ALA A 478 22.40 -13.24 -19.03
C ALA A 478 22.26 -12.41 -17.75
N ASP A 479 23.38 -12.25 -17.03
CA ASP A 479 23.48 -11.31 -15.93
C ASP A 479 23.67 -9.88 -16.47
N ASN A 480 23.24 -8.87 -15.70
CA ASN A 480 23.44 -7.44 -15.98
C ASN A 480 22.88 -6.94 -17.33
N MET A 481 21.55 -6.78 -17.40
CA MET A 481 20.87 -6.24 -18.58
C MET A 481 20.50 -4.77 -18.29
N MET A 482 21.49 -3.89 -18.36
CA MET A 482 21.31 -2.45 -18.09
C MET A 482 20.53 -1.77 -19.22
N VAL A 483 19.62 -0.87 -18.85
CA VAL A 483 18.96 0.02 -19.82
C VAL A 483 20.01 0.82 -20.61
N GLY A 484 19.86 0.88 -21.94
CA GLY A 484 20.83 1.55 -22.82
C GLY A 484 21.93 0.65 -23.37
N SER A 485 21.99 -0.63 -22.97
CA SER A 485 22.97 -1.59 -23.49
C SER A 485 22.35 -2.61 -24.43
N ASP A 486 23.12 -3.07 -25.41
CA ASP A 486 22.75 -4.24 -26.20
C ASP A 486 23.08 -5.52 -25.41
N PHE A 487 22.22 -6.53 -25.51
CA PHE A 487 22.46 -7.82 -24.87
C PHE A 487 21.81 -8.97 -25.65
N GLU A 488 22.25 -10.20 -25.37
CA GLU A 488 21.76 -11.40 -26.01
C GLU A 488 21.11 -12.33 -24.99
N VAL A 489 19.94 -12.87 -25.33
CA VAL A 489 19.23 -13.88 -24.54
C VAL A 489 19.11 -15.16 -25.34
N TYR A 490 18.87 -16.29 -24.67
CA TYR A 490 18.84 -17.57 -25.36
C TYR A 490 17.75 -18.51 -24.81
N ALA A 491 17.08 -19.19 -25.73
CA ALA A 491 16.23 -20.32 -25.47
C ALA A 491 17.02 -21.62 -25.65
N ILE A 492 16.76 -22.59 -24.80
CA ILE A 492 17.23 -23.96 -24.92
C ILE A 492 16.02 -24.82 -25.26
N LEU A 493 16.11 -25.51 -26.39
CA LEU A 493 15.15 -26.49 -26.86
C LEU A 493 15.76 -27.88 -26.70
N THR A 494 15.16 -28.71 -25.85
CA THR A 494 15.63 -30.08 -25.55
C THR A 494 14.65 -31.09 -26.12
N ASN A 495 15.14 -32.11 -26.81
CA ASN A 495 14.30 -33.19 -27.34
C ASN A 495 14.40 -34.44 -26.46
N ASN A 496 13.33 -34.72 -25.70
CA ASN A 496 13.21 -35.92 -24.87
C ASN A 496 12.43 -37.05 -25.58
N CYS A 497 12.17 -36.94 -26.88
CA CYS A 497 11.63 -38.04 -27.69
C CYS A 497 12.74 -39.02 -28.09
N MET A 498 12.37 -40.26 -28.47
CA MET A 498 13.31 -41.26 -28.98
C MET A 498 13.79 -40.96 -30.41
N GLU A 499 13.09 -40.08 -31.13
CA GLU A 499 13.32 -39.73 -32.53
C GLU A 499 13.69 -38.25 -32.66
N ALA A 500 14.37 -37.89 -33.75
CA ALA A 500 14.62 -36.50 -34.10
C ALA A 500 13.29 -35.78 -34.36
N ARG A 501 13.18 -34.53 -33.90
CA ARG A 501 11.99 -33.71 -34.08
C ARG A 501 12.34 -32.45 -34.86
N THR A 502 11.53 -32.14 -35.86
CA THR A 502 11.64 -30.89 -36.62
C THR A 502 10.46 -29.99 -36.27
N CYS A 503 10.74 -28.78 -35.82
CA CYS A 503 9.70 -27.82 -35.44
C CYS A 503 10.02 -26.42 -35.95
N ASN A 504 8.98 -25.60 -36.09
CA ASN A 504 9.15 -24.17 -36.31
C ASN A 504 9.36 -23.52 -34.94
N PHE A 505 10.46 -22.78 -34.81
CA PHE A 505 10.80 -22.03 -33.61
C PHE A 505 10.56 -20.55 -33.84
N LEU A 506 9.89 -19.91 -32.88
CA LEU A 506 9.66 -18.48 -32.83
C LEU A 506 10.17 -17.96 -31.49
N PHE A 507 11.00 -16.93 -31.52
CA PHE A 507 11.49 -16.26 -30.32
C PHE A 507 11.35 -14.75 -30.48
N PHE A 508 10.46 -14.16 -29.71
CA PHE A 508 10.22 -12.73 -29.79
C PHE A 508 10.27 -12.08 -28.41
N ALA A 509 10.58 -10.80 -28.43
CA ALA A 509 10.62 -9.93 -27.28
C ALA A 509 9.65 -8.77 -27.52
N ARG A 510 8.83 -8.43 -26.52
CA ARG A 510 7.95 -7.26 -26.55
C ARG A 510 8.13 -6.44 -25.28
N ALA A 511 8.05 -5.13 -25.42
CA ALA A 511 7.88 -4.26 -24.27
C ALA A 511 6.55 -4.60 -23.58
N VAL A 512 6.52 -4.59 -22.26
CA VAL A 512 5.30 -4.83 -21.50
C VAL A 512 5.18 -3.82 -20.36
N SER A 513 3.96 -3.43 -20.03
CA SER A 513 3.72 -2.72 -18.76
C SER A 513 3.76 -3.70 -17.59
N TYR A 514 3.85 -3.18 -16.37
CA TYR A 514 3.83 -4.04 -15.19
C TYR A 514 2.55 -4.88 -15.05
N LYS A 515 1.44 -4.47 -15.67
CA LYS A 515 0.16 -5.23 -15.72
C LYS A 515 0.12 -6.33 -16.79
N GLY A 516 1.22 -6.54 -17.52
CA GLY A 516 1.28 -7.53 -18.60
C GLY A 516 0.62 -7.08 -19.91
N LYS A 517 0.28 -5.79 -20.05
CA LYS A 517 -0.19 -5.23 -21.34
C LYS A 517 0.97 -5.24 -22.33
N GLN A 518 0.77 -5.87 -23.49
CA GLN A 518 1.78 -5.93 -24.55
C GLN A 518 1.92 -4.58 -25.27
N GLY A 519 3.15 -4.14 -25.42
CA GLY A 519 3.57 -3.02 -26.26
C GLY A 519 4.28 -3.48 -27.52
N ASP A 520 5.17 -2.63 -28.03
CA ASP A 520 5.85 -2.85 -29.31
C ASP A 520 6.88 -3.98 -29.25
N SER A 521 7.20 -4.50 -30.44
CA SER A 521 8.21 -5.56 -30.62
C SER A 521 9.62 -5.01 -30.43
N CYS A 522 10.37 -5.64 -29.54
CA CYS A 522 11.77 -5.31 -29.25
C CYS A 522 12.76 -6.17 -30.05
N GLY A 523 12.31 -7.30 -30.60
CA GLY A 523 13.14 -8.22 -31.37
C GLY A 523 12.40 -9.51 -31.72
N VAL A 524 12.75 -10.11 -32.85
CA VAL A 524 12.19 -11.38 -33.30
C VAL A 524 13.27 -12.23 -33.98
N ALA A 525 13.25 -13.52 -33.70
CA ALA A 525 14.01 -14.54 -34.38
C ALA A 525 13.07 -15.71 -34.69
N SER A 526 13.20 -16.31 -35.86
CA SER A 526 12.43 -17.47 -36.27
C SER A 526 13.33 -18.42 -37.03
N ASP A 527 13.21 -19.72 -36.79
CA ASP A 527 14.00 -20.73 -37.48
C ASP A 527 13.25 -22.06 -37.59
N LYS A 528 13.63 -22.90 -38.55
CA LYS A 528 13.17 -24.29 -38.63
C LYS A 528 14.25 -25.17 -38.05
N VAL A 529 13.99 -25.75 -36.88
CA VAL A 529 15.01 -26.41 -36.07
C VAL A 529 14.75 -27.91 -36.01
N GLU A 530 15.75 -28.69 -36.41
CA GLU A 530 15.82 -30.12 -36.15
C GLU A 530 16.64 -30.37 -34.88
N VAL A 531 16.04 -31.08 -33.92
CA VAL A 531 16.67 -31.47 -32.65
C VAL A 531 16.78 -32.98 -32.59
N PRO A 532 18.00 -33.55 -32.64
CA PRO A 532 18.18 -35.00 -32.48
C PRO A 532 17.68 -35.51 -31.13
N SER A 533 17.38 -36.81 -31.08
CA SER A 533 16.94 -37.50 -29.86
C SER A 533 17.96 -37.33 -28.73
N GLY A 534 17.52 -36.84 -27.57
CA GLY A 534 18.35 -36.59 -26.39
C GLY A 534 19.27 -35.37 -26.48
N GLU A 535 19.25 -34.61 -27.58
CA GLU A 535 20.08 -33.40 -27.72
C GLU A 535 19.33 -32.11 -27.31
N GLU A 536 20.12 -31.05 -27.12
CA GLU A 536 19.64 -29.69 -26.96
C GLU A 536 20.14 -28.77 -28.08
N ARG A 537 19.32 -27.79 -28.46
CA ARG A 537 19.68 -26.69 -29.36
C ARG A 537 19.53 -25.37 -28.62
N ARG A 538 20.53 -24.50 -28.79
CA ARG A 538 20.55 -23.15 -28.24
C ARG A 538 20.21 -22.17 -29.36
N LEU A 539 19.19 -21.34 -29.12
CA LEU A 539 18.68 -20.38 -30.08
C LEU A 539 18.71 -19.00 -29.43
N SER A 540 19.43 -18.06 -30.02
CA SER A 540 19.63 -16.74 -29.43
C SER A 540 18.74 -15.67 -30.05
N LEU A 541 18.48 -14.62 -29.26
CA LEU A 541 17.82 -13.41 -29.68
C LEU A 541 18.64 -12.23 -29.17
N LYS A 542 19.14 -11.41 -30.09
CA LYS A 542 19.84 -10.17 -29.78
C LYS A 542 18.80 -9.05 -29.57
N LEU A 543 18.98 -8.29 -28.49
CA LEU A 543 18.16 -7.13 -28.16
C LEU A 543 19.04 -5.90 -28.19
N GLU A 544 18.79 -5.05 -29.17
CA GLU A 544 19.54 -3.81 -29.39
C GLU A 544 18.76 -2.63 -28.83
N TYR A 545 19.46 -1.68 -28.20
CA TYR A 545 18.83 -0.51 -27.59
C TYR A 545 18.01 0.31 -28.59
N GLU A 546 18.45 0.39 -29.84
CA GLU A 546 17.72 1.07 -30.91
C GLU A 546 16.31 0.47 -31.14
N SER A 547 16.17 -0.85 -30.94
CA SER A 547 14.89 -1.55 -31.10
C SER A 547 14.00 -1.45 -29.86
N TYR A 548 14.55 -1.67 -28.66
CA TYR A 548 13.73 -1.70 -27.45
C TYR A 548 13.58 -0.34 -26.76
N GLY A 549 14.50 0.60 -26.96
CA GLY A 549 14.59 1.85 -26.21
C GLY A 549 13.37 2.75 -26.37
N THR A 550 12.77 2.78 -27.56
CA THR A 550 11.53 3.53 -27.85
C THR A 550 10.26 2.75 -27.48
N ALA A 551 10.36 1.43 -27.36
CA ALA A 551 9.24 0.54 -27.07
C ALA A 551 8.97 0.39 -25.56
N ILE A 552 10.02 0.40 -24.73
CA ILE A 552 9.89 0.15 -23.29
C ILE A 552 9.13 1.27 -22.58
N THR A 553 8.32 0.88 -21.60
CA THR A 553 7.71 1.83 -20.67
C THR A 553 8.68 2.20 -19.56
N SER A 554 8.29 3.13 -18.69
CA SER A 554 9.04 3.44 -17.47
C SER A 554 9.17 2.27 -16.49
N ASP A 555 8.40 1.18 -16.66
CA ASP A 555 8.55 -0.04 -15.86
C ASP A 555 9.79 -0.85 -16.25
N ARG A 556 10.38 -0.57 -17.42
CA ARG A 556 11.61 -1.21 -17.92
C ARG A 556 11.50 -2.74 -18.04
N LEU A 557 10.32 -3.21 -18.47
CA LEU A 557 10.02 -4.63 -18.61
C LEU A 557 9.96 -5.06 -20.09
N ILE A 558 10.60 -6.19 -20.39
CA ILE A 558 10.53 -6.85 -21.70
C ILE A 558 10.10 -8.29 -21.48
N GLN A 559 8.96 -8.70 -22.06
CA GLN A 559 8.54 -10.09 -22.06
C GLN A 559 9.19 -10.82 -23.23
N LEU A 560 9.91 -11.90 -22.90
CA LEU A 560 10.39 -12.87 -23.86
C LEU A 560 9.39 -14.01 -23.98
N SER A 561 9.07 -14.41 -25.20
CA SER A 561 8.25 -15.57 -25.49
C SER A 561 8.93 -16.39 -26.57
N ALA A 562 9.26 -17.64 -26.22
CA ALA A 562 9.78 -18.62 -27.15
C ALA A 562 8.70 -19.69 -27.34
N ILE A 563 8.43 -20.05 -28.59
CA ILE A 563 7.38 -21.00 -28.99
C ILE A 563 7.97 -21.98 -29.99
N THR A 564 7.69 -23.26 -29.83
CA THR A 564 7.93 -24.28 -30.85
C THR A 564 6.61 -24.85 -31.32
N ILE A 565 6.47 -24.98 -32.63
CA ILE A 565 5.28 -25.49 -33.30
C ILE A 565 5.70 -26.67 -34.17
N ASP A 566 5.28 -27.87 -33.80
CA ASP A 566 5.31 -29.05 -34.65
C ASP A 566 3.90 -29.28 -35.20
N LYS A 567 3.67 -28.87 -36.44
CA LYS A 567 2.36 -28.99 -37.12
C LYS A 567 2.05 -30.44 -37.52
N GLU A 568 3.05 -31.32 -37.61
CA GLU A 568 2.83 -32.73 -37.97
C GLU A 568 2.23 -33.52 -36.80
N THR A 569 2.71 -33.23 -35.58
CA THR A 569 2.22 -33.88 -34.36
C THR A 569 1.22 -33.05 -33.54
N ILE A 570 0.96 -31.81 -33.96
CA ILE A 570 0.15 -30.83 -33.20
C ILE A 570 0.74 -30.66 -31.79
N ASP A 571 2.08 -30.60 -31.71
CA ASP A 571 2.82 -30.39 -30.46
C ASP A 571 3.30 -28.94 -30.40
N PHE A 572 2.86 -28.24 -29.35
CA PHE A 572 3.16 -26.84 -29.10
C PHE A 572 3.86 -26.73 -27.75
N ASN A 573 5.01 -26.08 -27.70
CA ASN A 573 5.70 -25.82 -26.45
C ASN A 573 6.06 -24.34 -26.36
N LYS A 574 6.01 -23.82 -25.13
CA LYS A 574 6.27 -22.40 -24.89
C LYS A 574 7.02 -22.19 -23.60
N ALA A 575 7.89 -21.20 -23.62
CA ALA A 575 8.54 -20.66 -22.45
C ALA A 575 8.43 -19.15 -22.48
N GLU A 576 8.11 -18.55 -21.33
CA GLU A 576 8.11 -17.10 -21.16
C GLU A 576 9.01 -16.67 -20.02
N LYS A 577 9.59 -15.48 -20.17
CA LYS A 577 10.35 -14.85 -19.11
C LYS A 577 10.35 -13.34 -19.27
N THR A 578 10.05 -12.62 -18.20
CA THR A 578 10.15 -11.16 -18.18
C THR A 578 11.55 -10.74 -17.75
N ILE A 579 12.19 -9.90 -18.55
CA ILE A 579 13.40 -9.16 -18.22
C ILE A 579 12.98 -7.89 -17.47
N VAL A 580 13.66 -7.62 -16.34
CA VAL A 580 13.66 -6.31 -15.70
C VAL A 580 15.01 -5.68 -16.01
N LEU A 581 15.02 -4.60 -16.80
CA LEU A 581 16.27 -3.92 -17.12
C LEU A 581 16.82 -3.24 -15.87
N ASP A 582 18.12 -3.39 -15.67
CA ASP A 582 18.84 -2.78 -14.58
C ASP A 582 18.95 -1.26 -14.83
N GLU A 583 18.71 -0.47 -13.79
CA GLU A 583 18.63 0.98 -13.86
C GLU A 583 19.91 1.64 -13.30
N PRO A 584 20.28 2.86 -13.73
CA PRO A 584 21.45 3.54 -13.20
C PRO A 584 21.26 3.90 -11.72
N ASP A 585 22.35 3.88 -10.96
CA ASP A 585 22.34 4.27 -9.56
C ASP A 585 22.41 5.80 -9.40
N ILE A 586 21.70 6.32 -8.39
CA ILE A 586 21.88 7.69 -7.90
C ILE A 586 22.81 7.65 -6.69
N LYS A 587 23.96 8.30 -6.81
CA LYS A 587 24.84 8.56 -5.68
C LYS A 587 24.34 9.78 -4.90
N ILE A 588 24.09 9.59 -3.61
CA ILE A 588 23.61 10.61 -2.68
C ILE A 588 24.71 10.84 -1.62
N GLU A 589 25.13 12.09 -1.45
CA GLU A 589 26.17 12.48 -0.49
C GLU A 589 25.69 13.68 0.34
N LEU A 590 25.47 13.47 1.64
CA LEU A 590 25.13 14.54 2.58
C LEU A 590 26.39 15.35 2.92
N LEU A 591 26.33 16.66 2.69
CA LEU A 591 27.43 17.60 2.89
C LEU A 591 27.26 18.31 4.24
N GLY A 592 27.77 17.68 5.29
CA GLY A 592 27.70 18.18 6.67
C GLY A 592 26.80 17.34 7.57
N GLU A 593 26.58 17.83 8.79
CA GLU A 593 25.66 17.22 9.75
C GLU A 593 24.28 17.86 9.63
N ALA A 594 23.22 17.06 9.71
CA ALA A 594 21.85 17.56 9.76
C ALA A 594 21.49 17.93 11.22
N ASN A 595 21.25 19.21 11.48
CA ASN A 595 20.76 19.71 12.77
C ASN A 595 19.40 20.40 12.57
N ILE A 596 18.55 20.41 13.60
CA ILE A 596 17.27 21.12 13.56
C ILE A 596 17.48 22.59 13.18
N ASN A 597 16.65 23.09 12.26
CA ASN A 597 16.60 24.49 11.81
C ASN A 597 17.93 25.01 11.25
N GLN A 598 18.83 24.13 10.83
CA GLN A 598 20.07 24.47 10.15
C GLN A 598 20.05 23.94 8.72
N SER A 599 20.50 24.76 7.79
CA SER A 599 20.66 24.36 6.41
C SER A 599 21.71 23.26 6.26
N VAL A 600 21.37 22.23 5.49
CA VAL A 600 22.28 21.17 5.06
C VAL A 600 22.14 20.95 3.57
N MET A 601 23.24 20.58 2.92
CA MET A 601 23.27 20.33 1.48
C MET A 601 23.41 18.83 1.20
N THR A 602 22.81 18.38 0.10
CA THR A 602 23.05 17.04 -0.44
C THR A 602 23.46 17.13 -1.90
N LYS A 603 24.56 16.46 -2.23
CA LYS A 603 25.06 16.32 -3.59
C LYS A 603 24.49 15.05 -4.21
N LEU A 604 23.94 15.20 -5.40
CA LEU A 604 23.32 14.14 -6.19
C LEU A 604 24.11 13.92 -7.46
N THR A 605 24.31 12.66 -7.84
CA THR A 605 25.00 12.29 -9.08
C THR A 605 24.38 11.05 -9.71
N LEU A 606 24.12 11.11 -11.01
CA LEU A 606 23.69 9.96 -11.82
C LEU A 606 24.48 9.94 -13.13
N LEU A 607 24.98 8.76 -13.51
CA LEU A 607 25.64 8.55 -14.79
C LEU A 607 24.60 8.23 -15.87
N ASN A 608 24.58 8.95 -17.00
CA ASN A 608 23.72 8.61 -18.13
C ASN A 608 24.16 7.26 -18.75
N PRO A 609 23.36 6.18 -18.60
CA PRO A 609 23.71 4.87 -19.13
C PRO A 609 23.47 4.76 -20.64
N LEU A 610 22.61 5.62 -21.21
CA LEU A 610 22.16 5.53 -22.58
C LEU A 610 23.28 5.90 -23.58
N PRO A 611 23.22 5.35 -24.81
CA PRO A 611 24.12 5.73 -25.89
C PRO A 611 23.76 7.09 -26.50
N GLU A 612 22.72 7.75 -26.00
CA GLU A 612 22.20 9.02 -26.50
C GLU A 612 22.05 10.08 -25.39
N GLN A 613 21.83 11.33 -25.80
CA GLN A 613 21.65 12.45 -24.88
C GLN A 613 20.27 12.39 -24.21
N LEU A 614 20.27 12.70 -22.91
CA LEU A 614 19.07 12.96 -22.12
C LEU A 614 18.76 14.45 -22.15
N GLN A 615 17.48 14.79 -22.24
CA GLN A 615 16.94 16.15 -22.14
C GLN A 615 16.09 16.31 -20.89
N ASP A 616 15.90 17.55 -20.46
CA ASP A 616 15.03 17.90 -19.33
C ASP A 616 15.36 17.15 -18.03
N CYS A 617 16.64 16.83 -17.83
CA CYS A 617 17.09 16.11 -16.64
C CYS A 617 16.81 16.93 -15.38
N SER A 618 16.27 16.28 -14.35
CA SER A 618 16.00 16.90 -13.06
C SER A 618 16.19 15.91 -11.92
N PHE A 619 16.54 16.44 -10.75
CA PHE A 619 16.48 15.72 -9.48
C PHE A 619 15.40 16.33 -8.60
N THR A 620 14.56 15.49 -8.02
CA THR A 620 13.57 15.89 -7.01
C THR A 620 13.90 15.19 -5.70
N VAL A 621 13.92 15.95 -4.60
CA VAL A 621 14.12 15.39 -3.26
C VAL A 621 12.97 15.73 -2.33
N GLU A 622 12.64 14.80 -1.44
CA GLU A 622 11.62 14.99 -0.42
C GLU A 622 11.97 14.15 0.81
N GLY A 623 11.72 14.69 1.99
CA GLY A 623 11.83 13.92 3.22
C GLY A 623 10.93 14.49 4.30
N VAL A 624 10.24 13.60 5.01
CA VAL A 624 9.38 13.97 6.13
C VAL A 624 10.23 14.67 7.19
N SER A 625 9.82 15.88 7.57
CA SER A 625 10.58 16.78 8.46
C SER A 625 11.97 17.20 7.96
N LEU A 626 12.30 16.98 6.69
CA LEU A 626 13.55 17.43 6.04
C LEU A 626 13.29 18.56 5.04
N THR A 627 12.19 18.49 4.29
CA THR A 627 11.89 19.42 3.18
C THR A 627 10.56 20.15 3.34
N ASP A 628 10.09 20.35 4.58
CA ASP A 628 8.81 21.00 4.89
C ASP A 628 7.62 20.40 4.10
N SER A 629 7.64 19.07 3.93
CA SER A 629 6.61 18.30 3.23
C SER A 629 6.35 18.74 1.79
N LYS A 630 7.33 19.40 1.17
CA LYS A 630 7.31 19.79 -0.24
C LYS A 630 8.50 19.19 -0.99
N PRO A 631 8.28 18.69 -2.21
CA PRO A 631 9.38 18.26 -3.06
C PRO A 631 10.22 19.47 -3.52
N ILE A 632 11.55 19.32 -3.49
CA ILE A 632 12.50 20.31 -4.00
C ILE A 632 13.09 19.77 -5.30
N THR A 633 12.82 20.45 -6.43
CA THR A 633 13.29 20.03 -7.76
C THR A 633 14.40 20.93 -8.29
N ALA A 634 15.53 20.32 -8.66
CA ALA A 634 16.64 20.97 -9.34
C ALA A 634 16.73 20.50 -10.80
N LYS A 635 16.62 21.45 -11.75
CA LYS A 635 16.77 21.19 -13.18
C LYS A 635 18.25 21.22 -13.60
N ILE A 636 18.68 20.20 -14.34
CA ILE A 636 20.04 20.05 -14.87
C ILE A 636 20.11 20.44 -16.35
N GLY A 637 19.05 20.16 -17.12
CA GLY A 637 19.03 20.37 -18.57
C GLY A 637 19.54 19.13 -19.32
N ALA A 638 20.37 19.33 -20.34
CA ALA A 638 20.83 18.24 -21.20
C ALA A 638 22.06 17.52 -20.63
N VAL A 639 22.10 16.18 -20.71
CA VAL A 639 23.22 15.35 -20.25
C VAL A 639 23.63 14.38 -21.35
N GLY A 640 24.87 14.50 -21.83
CA GLY A 640 25.37 13.70 -22.95
C GLY A 640 25.55 12.20 -22.61
N PRO A 641 25.76 11.35 -23.64
CA PRO A 641 26.06 9.93 -23.43
C PRO A 641 27.26 9.74 -22.51
N LYS A 642 27.15 8.85 -21.52
CA LYS A 642 28.20 8.54 -20.53
C LYS A 642 28.70 9.75 -19.72
N GLN A 643 27.96 10.85 -19.69
CA GLN A 643 28.22 11.98 -18.80
C GLN A 643 27.40 11.88 -17.51
N GLU A 644 27.80 12.62 -16.48
CA GLU A 644 27.13 12.62 -15.19
C GLU A 644 26.21 13.85 -15.03
N ALA A 645 24.95 13.61 -14.67
CA ALA A 645 24.05 14.63 -14.13
C ALA A 645 24.45 14.91 -12.68
N LYS A 646 24.70 16.17 -12.32
CA LYS A 646 25.14 16.56 -10.97
C LYS A 646 24.43 17.82 -10.49
N THR A 647 24.04 17.82 -9.23
CA THR A 647 23.55 19.02 -8.54
C THR A 647 23.78 18.93 -7.04
N THR A 648 23.59 20.06 -6.37
CA THR A 648 23.53 20.17 -4.92
C THR A 648 22.20 20.81 -4.56
N ILE A 649 21.46 20.19 -3.65
CA ILE A 649 20.18 20.69 -3.14
C ILE A 649 20.34 21.01 -1.66
N GLU A 650 19.82 22.16 -1.26
CA GLU A 650 19.77 22.64 0.12
C GLU A 650 18.40 22.33 0.73
N PHE A 651 18.36 21.89 1.98
CA PHE A 651 17.14 21.72 2.76
C PHE A 651 17.37 21.99 4.25
N ILE A 652 16.29 22.17 5.00
CA ILE A 652 16.33 22.56 6.42
C ILE A 652 15.48 21.57 7.23
N PRO A 653 16.09 20.68 8.02
CA PRO A 653 15.38 19.78 8.91
C PRO A 653 14.58 20.52 9.98
N THR A 654 13.35 20.09 10.23
CA THR A 654 12.43 20.73 11.20
C THR A 654 12.20 19.91 12.47
N SER A 655 12.65 18.65 12.50
CA SER A 655 12.50 17.76 13.66
C SER A 655 13.71 16.82 13.82
N ALA A 656 14.09 16.53 15.06
CA ALA A 656 15.18 15.61 15.38
C ALA A 656 14.76 14.14 15.23
N GLY A 657 15.78 13.30 15.03
CA GLY A 657 15.64 11.85 14.97
C GLY A 657 15.90 11.27 13.58
N PRO A 658 15.62 9.97 13.40
CA PRO A 658 15.78 9.29 12.13
C PRO A 658 14.74 9.78 11.11
N SER A 659 15.22 10.15 9.92
CA SER A 659 14.39 10.47 8.76
C SER A 659 15.03 9.89 7.49
N VAL A 660 14.32 10.00 6.37
CA VAL A 660 14.74 9.49 5.07
C VAL A 660 14.61 10.60 4.03
N LEU A 661 15.71 10.87 3.32
CA LEU A 661 15.71 11.74 2.15
C LEU A 661 15.51 10.88 0.90
N LEU A 662 14.34 10.98 0.29
CA LEU A 662 14.05 10.36 -1.00
C LEU A 662 14.60 11.20 -2.13
N VAL A 663 15.10 10.53 -3.16
CA VAL A 663 15.61 11.16 -4.37
C VAL A 663 14.99 10.47 -5.58
N ASN A 664 14.47 11.27 -6.50
CA ASN A 664 13.99 10.85 -7.79
C ASN A 664 14.75 11.60 -8.91
N PHE A 665 15.13 10.89 -9.97
CA PHE A 665 15.68 11.48 -11.18
C PHE A 665 14.76 11.16 -12.37
N ASP A 666 14.47 12.21 -13.15
CA ASP A 666 13.68 12.13 -14.38
C ASP A 666 14.35 12.90 -15.52
N SER A 667 14.12 12.40 -16.74
CA SER A 667 14.44 13.03 -18.00
C SER A 667 13.39 12.65 -19.06
N ASP A 668 13.58 13.11 -20.30
CA ASP A 668 12.76 12.71 -21.45
C ASP A 668 12.71 11.19 -21.67
N LYS A 669 13.84 10.48 -21.44
CA LYS A 669 14.01 9.06 -21.76
C LYS A 669 14.24 8.14 -20.56
N LEU A 670 14.76 8.68 -19.45
CA LEU A 670 14.98 7.94 -18.21
C LEU A 670 14.10 8.52 -17.12
N LYS A 671 13.06 7.76 -16.77
CA LYS A 671 12.08 8.18 -15.78
C LYS A 671 12.07 7.27 -14.56
N ASN A 672 11.71 7.83 -13.42
CA ASN A 672 11.46 7.14 -12.17
C ASN A 672 12.69 6.36 -11.67
N ILE A 673 13.87 7.00 -11.70
CA ILE A 673 15.06 6.45 -11.06
C ILE A 673 15.07 6.92 -9.62
N LYS A 674 14.90 5.98 -8.67
CA LYS A 674 14.70 6.33 -7.26
C LYS A 674 15.80 5.77 -6.38
N SER A 675 16.19 6.57 -5.39
CA SER A 675 17.14 6.21 -4.35
C SER A 675 16.77 6.93 -3.06
N PHE A 676 17.42 6.58 -1.96
CA PHE A 676 17.19 7.23 -0.68
C PHE A 676 18.44 7.27 0.17
N LEU A 677 18.47 8.17 1.14
CA LEU A 677 19.48 8.26 2.16
C LEU A 677 18.83 8.34 3.54
N ASN A 678 19.25 7.46 4.45
CA ASN A 678 18.89 7.56 5.86
C ASN A 678 19.65 8.74 6.49
N VAL A 679 18.91 9.67 7.09
CA VAL A 679 19.44 10.88 7.72
C VAL A 679 19.09 10.85 9.21
N VAL A 680 20.05 11.15 10.08
CA VAL A 680 19.79 11.34 11.51
C VAL A 680 19.94 12.82 11.82
N VAL A 681 18.83 13.47 12.14
CA VAL A 681 18.79 14.89 12.49
C VAL A 681 19.08 15.05 13.98
N LYS A 682 20.08 15.86 14.32
CA LYS A 682 20.45 16.19 15.71
C LYS A 682 19.71 17.44 16.20
N GLU A 683 19.59 17.57 17.51
CA GLU A 683 19.05 18.77 18.18
C GLU A 683 19.90 20.02 17.95
#